data_AF-A0A838QR98-F1
#
_entry.id   AF-A0A838QR98-F1
#
_cell.length_a   1.000
_cell.length_b   1.000
_cell.length_c   1.000
_cell.angle_alpha   90.00
_cell.angle_beta   90.00
_cell.angle_gamma   90.00
#
_symmetry.space_group_name_H-M   'P 1'
#
loop_
_entity.id
_entity.type
_entity.pdbx_description
1 polymer ?
#
loop_
_entity_poly.entity_id
_entity_poly.type
_entity_poly.pdbx_seq_one_letter_code
_entity_poly.pdbx_strand_id
1 'polypeptide(L)'
;MLQDCFITLSINRLTPRWRRWLCHAAVALAATSPATSHAGDLSIVPLFDGERADSLNLWGGPFTAGSGVSFAKQSSVVRSGVGAYRANLGSIPNDGFRFFQTFSSQLAGMPYRQDRDLTRYQTLEGYVRNDTATPLTFSLELKDYRDSNSHRARRSYSLPAGGWTRIEAPLDLGAGWNVSGTPDLERTFAVSFLVDADFGPATGSLYLDDFALRELGPSIDVATAPINTIVERLANRQFSALWAARHKTTGIIPNSSDNATLGALNTTTGVVWSLPTAVRRGWVPQAEADAYMGQLVTSLNTNRNQTTYLPTRFLDLVTAAPVTNREESSIDAAFIALALHNYKSQTATPVGLRDSIDALQSRFDFSAFVRPNAFNQAYFPSPGSGFSAFTYSGYTNENKVIALAADLSDDVPLASMWNKDVGRTLAHLVDPADSFLTYSFGTDYRAPFAQALLNLFVDTSERGVDNYPNRALARNPWINFVKYEDEVSDKLMQMGRDNFFQPDAGAGAGTYQPWNLFNDFGQPDLFQPWSVALALLARAEGADEALRFLLDNGLGHGLDGPQGLADSAQWENGAADPTDVPSFADNWNMALSTMALLEYLDGADSASRFFASLPEVDSALDTVFLDGDLNGNGVTNGTDLAIWRTGFGVAAGASPAGGDADGDGDVDGADFLRWQRGLGIASGARSTAAGVPEPRSLIQVMVLLALHAGLGRGRLRRRFGQ
;
A
#
# COMPACT_ATOMS: atom_id res chain seq x y z
N MET A 1 0.10 36.52 49.35
CA MET A 1 0.93 35.34 49.69
C MET A 1 0.07 34.08 49.93
N LEU A 2 -0.97 33.85 49.09
CA LEU A 2 -1.85 32.66 49.12
C LEU A 2 -2.73 32.62 47.85
N GLN A 3 -2.15 32.85 46.66
CA GLN A 3 -2.87 32.70 45.38
C GLN A 3 -2.02 32.11 44.24
N ASP A 4 -0.68 32.07 44.37
CA ASP A 4 0.21 31.56 43.31
C ASP A 4 0.59 30.06 43.44
N CYS A 5 0.01 29.32 44.40
CA CYS A 5 0.37 27.90 44.61
C CYS A 5 -0.55 26.87 43.92
N PHE A 6 -1.67 27.29 43.31
CA PHE A 6 -2.66 26.33 42.78
C PHE A 6 -2.58 26.07 41.26
N ILE A 7 -1.83 26.86 40.49
CA ILE A 7 -1.72 26.68 39.03
C ILE A 7 -0.52 25.82 38.64
N THR A 8 0.56 25.80 39.45
CA THR A 8 1.76 24.99 39.16
C THR A 8 1.60 23.51 39.50
N LEU A 9 0.57 23.13 40.26
CA LEU A 9 0.35 21.75 40.74
C LEU A 9 -0.54 20.88 39.83
N SER A 10 -1.17 21.47 38.80
CA SER A 10 -2.05 20.72 37.88
C SER A 10 -1.43 20.41 36.51
N ILE A 11 -0.33 21.05 36.13
CA ILE A 11 0.35 20.77 34.85
C ILE A 11 1.19 19.48 34.93
N ASN A 12 1.69 19.11 36.11
CA ASN A 12 2.44 17.86 36.37
C ASN A 12 1.58 16.58 36.45
N ARG A 13 0.25 16.67 36.27
CA ARG A 13 -0.67 15.53 36.26
C ARG A 13 -1.33 15.28 34.90
N LEU A 14 -0.95 16.04 33.88
CA LEU A 14 -1.40 15.85 32.51
C LEU A 14 -0.43 14.89 31.82
N THR A 15 -0.95 13.92 31.05
CA THR A 15 -0.10 13.02 30.25
C THR A 15 0.74 13.83 29.25
N PRO A 16 1.89 13.32 28.80
CA PRO A 16 2.77 14.03 27.84
C PRO A 16 2.01 14.58 26.62
N ARG A 17 1.01 13.83 26.12
CA ARG A 17 0.09 14.21 25.03
C ARG A 17 -0.67 15.53 25.29
N TRP A 18 -1.11 15.82 26.52
CA TRP A 18 -1.84 17.07 26.83
C TRP A 18 -0.92 18.29 27.01
N ARG A 19 0.35 18.07 27.39
CA ARG A 19 1.36 19.14 27.41
C ARG A 19 1.77 19.55 26.00
N ARG A 20 1.83 18.59 25.07
CA ARG A 20 2.11 18.81 23.64
C ARG A 20 1.04 19.68 22.97
N TRP A 21 -0.25 19.44 23.26
CA TRP A 21 -1.36 20.28 22.78
C TRP A 21 -1.26 21.76 23.19
N LEU A 22 -0.83 22.04 24.43
CA LEU A 22 -0.67 23.42 24.93
C LEU A 22 0.52 24.15 24.29
N CYS A 23 1.59 23.42 23.95
CA CYS A 23 2.71 23.97 23.18
C CYS A 23 2.31 24.25 21.70
N HIS A 24 1.53 23.36 21.09
CA HIS A 24 1.00 23.55 19.72
C HIS A 24 0.10 24.79 19.63
N ALA A 25 -0.79 25.00 20.62
CA ALA A 25 -1.61 26.20 20.67
C ALA A 25 -0.80 27.50 20.79
N ALA A 26 0.38 27.46 21.42
CA ALA A 26 1.25 28.62 21.59
C ALA A 26 2.13 28.90 20.36
N VAL A 27 2.55 27.88 19.61
CA VAL A 27 3.35 28.01 18.38
C VAL A 27 2.47 28.40 17.18
N ALA A 28 1.24 27.87 17.10
CA ALA A 28 0.27 28.24 16.05
C ALA A 28 -0.14 29.72 16.09
N LEU A 29 0.02 30.41 17.23
CA LEU A 29 -0.24 31.85 17.36
C LEU A 29 0.91 32.75 16.89
N ALA A 30 2.06 32.20 16.49
CA ALA A 30 3.27 32.96 16.14
C ALA A 30 3.75 32.83 14.68
N ALA A 31 3.14 31.98 13.85
CA ALA A 31 3.53 31.80 12.46
C ALA A 31 2.49 32.40 11.50
N THR A 32 2.64 33.67 11.15
CA THR A 32 2.04 34.20 9.92
C THR A 32 2.95 33.83 8.75
N SER A 33 2.74 32.65 8.18
CA SER A 33 3.36 32.26 6.91
C SER A 33 2.79 33.12 5.77
N PRO A 34 3.61 33.53 4.78
CA PRO A 34 3.10 34.23 3.62
C PRO A 34 2.17 33.29 2.84
N ALA A 35 1.06 33.83 2.34
CA ALA A 35 0.06 33.07 1.59
C ALA A 35 0.70 32.26 0.45
N THR A 36 0.73 30.94 0.60
CA THR A 36 1.01 29.99 -0.48
C THR A 36 -0.22 29.86 -1.37
N SER A 37 0.02 29.68 -2.67
CA SER A 37 -1.00 29.48 -3.70
C SER A 37 -1.88 28.26 -3.39
N HIS A 38 -3.13 28.35 -3.82
CA HIS A 38 -4.27 27.51 -3.43
C HIS A 38 -4.11 25.99 -3.53
N ALA A 39 -4.79 25.33 -2.58
CA ALA A 39 -5.02 23.88 -2.50
C ALA A 39 -5.27 23.23 -3.87
N GLY A 40 -4.44 22.25 -4.21
CA GLY A 40 -4.62 21.42 -5.40
C GLY A 40 -5.97 20.69 -5.40
N ASP A 41 -6.63 20.66 -6.57
CA ASP A 41 -7.74 19.73 -6.80
C ASP A 41 -7.15 18.35 -7.07
N LEU A 42 -7.29 17.42 -6.12
CA LEU A 42 -6.76 16.05 -6.21
C LEU A 42 -7.26 15.32 -7.47
N SER A 43 -8.36 15.77 -8.09
CA SER A 43 -8.88 15.18 -9.31
C SER A 43 -8.06 15.53 -10.55
N ILE A 44 -7.14 16.49 -10.45
CA ILE A 44 -6.16 16.83 -11.48
C ILE A 44 -4.89 16.02 -11.19
N VAL A 45 -4.59 15.09 -12.08
CA VAL A 45 -3.49 14.14 -11.93
C VAL A 45 -2.42 14.48 -12.96
N PRO A 46 -1.26 15.02 -12.55
CA PRO A 46 -0.19 15.33 -13.48
C PRO A 46 0.20 14.09 -14.30
N LEU A 47 0.58 14.29 -15.57
CA LEU A 47 1.00 13.19 -16.46
C LEU A 47 2.38 13.45 -17.04
N PHE A 48 2.65 14.67 -17.52
CA PHE A 48 3.99 15.17 -17.83
C PHE A 48 3.96 16.69 -17.92
N ASP A 49 4.89 17.33 -17.23
CA ASP A 49 4.96 18.78 -17.10
C ASP A 49 6.35 19.28 -17.50
N GLY A 50 7.41 18.56 -17.10
CA GLY A 50 8.80 18.94 -17.33
C GLY A 50 9.54 19.21 -16.02
N GLU A 51 8.84 19.07 -14.90
CA GLU A 51 9.25 19.46 -13.56
C GLU A 51 10.26 18.48 -12.96
N ARG A 52 10.03 17.17 -13.12
CA ARG A 52 10.90 16.10 -12.58
C ARG A 52 12.28 16.07 -13.26
N ALA A 53 13.31 15.50 -12.64
CA ALA A 53 14.66 15.49 -13.25
C ALA A 53 14.82 14.49 -14.41
N ASP A 54 14.12 13.35 -14.38
CA ASP A 54 14.23 12.31 -15.39
C ASP A 54 13.43 12.63 -16.67
N SER A 55 13.54 11.79 -17.71
CA SER A 55 12.88 11.99 -19.01
C SER A 55 11.60 11.16 -19.21
N LEU A 56 11.08 10.54 -18.15
CA LEU A 56 9.85 9.76 -18.20
C LEU A 56 8.64 10.69 -18.06
N ASN A 57 7.48 10.19 -18.48
CA ASN A 57 6.20 10.68 -17.99
C ASN A 57 5.88 10.01 -16.65
N LEU A 58 4.84 10.49 -15.98
CA LEU A 58 4.46 9.94 -14.68
C LEU A 58 3.89 8.53 -14.75
N TRP A 59 3.53 8.02 -15.93
CA TRP A 59 3.23 6.59 -16.09
C TRP A 59 4.45 5.66 -15.98
N GLY A 60 5.66 6.20 -16.03
CA GLY A 60 6.93 5.49 -16.08
C GLY A 60 7.46 5.26 -17.51
N GLY A 61 6.82 5.84 -18.54
CA GLY A 61 7.23 5.65 -19.93
C GLY A 61 8.04 6.82 -20.52
N PRO A 62 9.01 6.54 -21.41
CA PRO A 62 9.86 7.57 -21.98
C PRO A 62 9.16 8.33 -23.11
N PHE A 63 9.62 9.55 -23.37
CA PHE A 63 9.38 10.22 -24.64
C PHE A 63 10.28 9.65 -25.74
N THR A 64 9.76 9.55 -26.96
CA THR A 64 10.55 9.15 -28.14
C THR A 64 10.43 10.18 -29.25
N ALA A 65 11.62 10.56 -29.74
CA ALA A 65 11.85 11.26 -30.99
C ALA A 65 11.31 10.43 -32.17
N GLY A 66 10.14 10.79 -32.70
CA GLY A 66 9.57 10.16 -33.90
C GLY A 66 10.28 10.61 -35.17
N SER A 67 9.56 11.26 -36.09
CA SER A 67 10.08 11.60 -37.43
C SER A 67 11.07 12.79 -37.45
N GLY A 68 12.26 12.61 -36.86
CA GLY A 68 13.35 13.60 -36.90
C GLY A 68 13.19 14.77 -35.93
N VAL A 69 12.39 14.57 -34.87
CA VAL A 69 12.22 15.52 -33.75
C VAL A 69 13.25 15.20 -32.67
N SER A 70 13.82 16.18 -31.98
CA SER A 70 14.55 15.93 -30.73
C SER A 70 13.79 16.43 -29.51
N PHE A 71 13.93 15.73 -28.39
CA PHE A 71 13.30 16.06 -27.11
C PHE A 71 14.33 16.50 -26.08
N ALA A 72 14.04 17.58 -25.39
CA ALA A 72 14.83 18.03 -24.24
C ALA A 72 13.92 18.69 -23.21
N LYS A 73 14.26 18.53 -21.92
CA LYS A 73 13.74 19.41 -20.87
C LYS A 73 14.40 20.78 -20.98
N GLN A 74 13.67 21.82 -20.63
CA GLN A 74 14.20 23.18 -20.56
C GLN A 74 13.41 24.05 -19.60
N SER A 75 14.07 25.07 -19.06
CA SER A 75 13.56 25.94 -18.00
C SER A 75 13.40 27.40 -18.42
N SER A 76 13.68 27.76 -19.68
CA SER A 76 13.61 29.16 -20.15
C SER A 76 12.27 29.53 -20.81
N VAL A 77 11.58 28.57 -21.41
CA VAL A 77 10.26 28.75 -22.02
C VAL A 77 9.26 27.86 -21.30
N VAL A 78 8.87 28.29 -20.11
CA VAL A 78 7.99 27.55 -19.22
C VAL A 78 6.68 28.33 -19.06
N ARG A 79 5.57 27.62 -18.89
CA ARG A 79 4.26 28.20 -18.60
C ARG A 79 4.06 28.33 -17.09
N SER A 80 4.33 27.26 -16.36
CA SER A 80 4.18 27.14 -14.91
C SER A 80 5.28 26.22 -14.34
N GLY A 81 5.57 26.30 -13.04
CA GLY A 81 6.63 25.49 -12.45
C GLY A 81 8.05 25.88 -12.90
N VAL A 82 8.97 24.91 -12.91
CA VAL A 82 10.40 25.08 -13.18
C VAL A 82 10.85 24.49 -14.52
N GLY A 83 10.01 23.73 -15.24
CA GLY A 83 10.42 23.03 -16.45
C GLY A 83 9.29 22.72 -17.44
N ALA A 84 9.64 22.66 -18.72
CA ALA A 84 8.75 22.21 -19.78
C ALA A 84 9.49 21.30 -20.77
N TYR A 85 8.74 20.48 -21.53
CA TYR A 85 9.30 19.66 -22.60
C TYR A 85 9.39 20.44 -23.90
N ARG A 86 10.59 20.52 -24.49
CA ARG A 86 10.82 21.08 -25.82
C ARG A 86 10.93 19.98 -26.87
N ALA A 87 10.04 20.03 -27.84
CA ALA A 87 10.08 19.25 -29.07
C ALA A 87 10.74 20.09 -30.18
N ASN A 88 11.99 19.85 -30.51
CA ASN A 88 12.64 20.52 -31.63
C ASN A 88 12.23 19.86 -32.95
N LEU A 89 11.41 20.56 -33.73
CA LEU A 89 10.83 20.04 -34.97
C LEU A 89 11.80 20.08 -36.16
N GLY A 90 12.89 20.86 -36.04
CA GLY A 90 13.74 21.22 -37.17
C GLY A 90 12.94 22.01 -38.22
N SER A 91 13.30 21.84 -39.49
CA SER A 91 12.55 22.40 -40.61
C SER A 91 11.50 21.39 -41.11
N ILE A 92 10.25 21.83 -41.25
CA ILE A 92 9.14 21.11 -41.84
C ILE A 92 8.78 21.80 -43.17
N PRO A 93 8.83 21.09 -44.31
CA PRO A 93 8.35 21.62 -45.59
C PRO A 93 6.86 21.98 -45.54
N ASN A 94 6.38 22.76 -46.52
CA ASN A 94 4.94 22.99 -46.70
C ASN A 94 4.20 21.66 -46.86
N ASP A 95 3.05 21.50 -46.20
CA ASP A 95 2.28 20.25 -46.15
C ASP A 95 3.09 19.06 -45.60
N GLY A 96 4.19 19.35 -44.90
CA GLY A 96 5.05 18.37 -44.26
C GLY A 96 4.55 18.02 -42.86
N PHE A 97 5.10 16.93 -42.33
CA PHE A 97 4.63 16.32 -41.07
C PHE A 97 5.78 15.97 -40.12
N ARG A 98 5.55 16.14 -38.82
CA ARG A 98 6.38 15.63 -37.73
C ARG A 98 5.54 14.92 -36.69
N PHE A 99 6.13 13.93 -36.01
CA PHE A 99 5.52 13.36 -34.81
C PHE A 99 6.55 12.98 -33.76
N PHE A 100 6.03 12.86 -32.55
CA PHE A 100 6.70 12.32 -31.39
C PHE A 100 5.66 11.70 -30.46
N GLN A 101 6.08 10.99 -29.44
CA GLN A 101 5.14 10.29 -28.56
C GLN A 101 5.74 9.99 -27.20
N THR A 102 4.86 9.71 -26.26
CA THR A 102 5.19 9.18 -24.94
C THR A 102 4.44 7.88 -24.71
N PHE A 103 5.01 6.98 -23.91
CA PHE A 103 4.51 5.61 -23.72
C PHE A 103 4.00 5.39 -22.30
N SER A 104 3.22 4.33 -22.10
CA SER A 104 2.76 3.88 -20.77
C SER A 104 3.87 3.37 -19.85
N SER A 105 4.94 2.82 -20.41
CA SER A 105 6.11 2.26 -19.71
C SER A 105 7.33 2.28 -20.63
N GLN A 106 8.48 1.76 -20.21
CA GLN A 106 9.63 1.53 -21.09
C GLN A 106 9.20 0.78 -22.36
N LEU A 107 9.82 1.18 -23.48
CA LEU A 107 9.69 0.49 -24.74
C LEU A 107 10.34 -0.90 -24.67
N ALA A 108 9.49 -1.91 -24.63
CA ALA A 108 9.88 -3.28 -24.93
C ALA A 108 9.27 -3.72 -26.28
N GLY A 109 9.81 -4.79 -26.84
CA GLY A 109 9.18 -5.45 -27.98
C GLY A 109 7.84 -6.08 -27.59
N MET A 110 6.96 -6.31 -28.57
CA MET A 110 5.88 -7.28 -28.36
C MET A 110 6.52 -8.62 -27.94
N PRO A 111 6.00 -9.33 -26.91
CA PRO A 111 4.74 -9.14 -26.19
C PRO A 111 4.78 -8.32 -24.87
N TYR A 112 5.90 -7.69 -24.51
CA TYR A 112 6.14 -7.04 -23.21
C TYR A 112 5.63 -5.60 -23.11
N ARG A 113 4.52 -5.27 -23.75
CA ARG A 113 3.97 -3.92 -23.64
C ARG A 113 3.06 -3.84 -22.43
N GLN A 114 3.29 -2.87 -21.56
CA GLN A 114 2.31 -2.52 -20.54
C GLN A 114 1.35 -1.47 -21.06
N ASP A 115 0.12 -1.50 -20.57
CA ASP A 115 -0.90 -0.51 -20.89
C ASP A 115 -1.37 0.24 -19.64
N ARG A 116 -2.11 1.34 -19.86
CA ARG A 116 -2.74 2.18 -18.83
C ARG A 116 -4.20 2.39 -19.20
N ASP A 117 -5.03 2.46 -18.16
CA ASP A 117 -6.47 2.66 -18.33
C ASP A 117 -6.79 4.16 -18.31
N LEU A 118 -7.26 4.65 -19.46
CA LEU A 118 -7.72 6.04 -19.62
C LEU A 118 -9.22 6.22 -19.35
N THR A 119 -10.01 5.14 -19.25
CA THR A 119 -11.48 5.23 -19.09
C THR A 119 -11.91 5.84 -17.76
N ARG A 120 -11.02 5.82 -16.77
CA ARG A 120 -11.21 6.44 -15.44
C ARG A 120 -11.10 7.97 -15.44
N TYR A 121 -10.68 8.57 -16.54
CA TYR A 121 -10.46 10.01 -16.66
C TYR A 121 -11.46 10.63 -17.64
N GLN A 122 -11.87 11.87 -17.36
CA GLN A 122 -12.78 12.63 -18.23
C GLN A 122 -12.04 13.38 -19.33
N THR A 123 -10.85 13.91 -19.05
CA THR A 123 -10.10 14.75 -19.99
C THR A 123 -8.59 14.53 -19.84
N LEU A 124 -7.89 14.59 -20.97
CA LEU A 124 -6.46 14.89 -21.03
C LEU A 124 -6.32 16.38 -21.38
N GLU A 125 -5.71 17.16 -20.50
CA GLU A 125 -5.55 18.60 -20.65
C GLU A 125 -4.10 19.04 -20.48
N GLY A 126 -3.71 20.16 -21.08
CA GLY A 126 -2.35 20.69 -21.00
C GLY A 126 -2.16 21.91 -21.89
N TYR A 127 -0.91 22.34 -22.08
CA TYR A 127 -0.61 23.52 -22.89
C TYR A 127 0.51 23.26 -23.88
N VAL A 128 0.32 23.82 -25.08
CA VAL A 128 1.31 23.74 -26.15
C VAL A 128 1.62 25.13 -26.67
N ARG A 129 2.91 25.44 -26.77
CA ARG A 129 3.40 26.66 -27.40
C ARG A 129 4.12 26.33 -28.69
N ASN A 130 3.82 27.11 -29.73
CA ASN A 130 4.40 26.96 -31.07
C ASN A 130 5.38 28.09 -31.37
N ASP A 131 6.68 27.79 -31.48
CA ASP A 131 7.71 28.76 -31.83
C ASP A 131 8.21 28.60 -33.28
N THR A 132 7.39 28.08 -34.22
CA THR A 132 7.79 27.87 -35.63
C THR A 132 7.50 29.04 -36.58
N ALA A 133 7.17 30.23 -36.06
CA ALA A 133 6.77 31.46 -36.78
C ALA A 133 5.52 31.37 -37.70
N THR A 134 5.15 30.16 -38.12
CA THR A 134 3.96 29.83 -38.89
C THR A 134 2.97 29.07 -38.00
N PRO A 135 1.65 29.29 -38.12
CA PRO A 135 0.66 28.43 -37.48
C PRO A 135 0.82 26.96 -37.89
N LEU A 136 0.39 26.05 -37.01
CA LEU A 136 0.49 24.60 -37.22
C LEU A 136 -0.83 23.91 -36.89
N THR A 137 -1.08 22.76 -37.50
CA THR A 137 -2.07 21.81 -36.98
C THR A 137 -1.35 20.89 -35.99
N PHE A 138 -1.81 20.85 -34.75
CA PHE A 138 -1.33 19.91 -33.73
C PHE A 138 -2.41 18.88 -33.44
N SER A 139 -2.06 17.60 -33.44
CA SER A 139 -3.00 16.55 -33.10
C SER A 139 -2.50 15.68 -31.95
N LEU A 140 -3.39 15.43 -30.99
CA LEU A 140 -3.25 14.34 -30.04
C LEU A 140 -3.77 13.06 -30.69
N GLU A 141 -3.02 11.97 -30.56
CA GLU A 141 -3.41 10.65 -31.05
C GLU A 141 -3.24 9.61 -29.94
N LEU A 142 -4.33 8.92 -29.61
CA LEU A 142 -4.34 7.84 -28.64
C LEU A 142 -4.21 6.50 -29.35
N LYS A 143 -3.28 5.67 -28.89
CA LYS A 143 -3.07 4.30 -29.37
C LYS A 143 -3.13 3.31 -28.22
N ASP A 144 -3.84 2.21 -28.46
CA ASP A 144 -3.91 1.10 -27.52
C ASP A 144 -2.75 0.11 -27.68
N TYR A 145 -2.77 -0.95 -26.88
CA TYR A 145 -1.79 -2.05 -26.84
C TYR A 145 -1.41 -2.64 -28.20
N ARG A 146 -2.29 -2.54 -29.20
CA ARG A 146 -2.05 -3.02 -30.57
C ARG A 146 -1.06 -2.13 -31.32
N ASP A 147 -0.90 -0.86 -30.91
CA ASP A 147 -0.06 0.15 -31.55
C ASP A 147 -0.24 0.17 -33.07
N SER A 148 -1.50 0.32 -33.49
CA SER A 148 -1.87 0.19 -34.88
C SER A 148 -2.60 1.43 -35.36
N ASN A 149 -2.29 1.83 -36.59
CA ASN A 149 -3.02 2.87 -37.30
C ASN A 149 -4.48 2.51 -37.61
N SER A 150 -4.87 1.24 -37.45
CA SER A 150 -6.25 0.78 -37.60
C SER A 150 -7.07 0.86 -36.30
N HIS A 151 -6.43 1.15 -35.16
CA HIS A 151 -7.06 1.26 -33.84
C HIS A 151 -6.50 2.47 -33.10
N ARG A 152 -7.00 3.66 -33.47
CA ARG A 152 -6.55 4.93 -32.89
C ARG A 152 -7.67 5.95 -32.85
N ALA A 153 -7.50 6.96 -32.01
CA ALA A 153 -8.31 8.16 -32.02
C ALA A 153 -7.42 9.40 -32.18
N ARG A 154 -7.74 10.31 -33.09
CA ARG A 154 -7.00 11.56 -33.30
C ARG A 154 -7.88 12.79 -33.09
N ARG A 155 -7.38 13.78 -32.36
CA ARG A 155 -8.04 15.08 -32.17
C ARG A 155 -7.07 16.22 -32.47
N SER A 156 -7.51 17.14 -33.31
CA SER A 156 -6.66 18.19 -33.87
C SER A 156 -7.02 19.58 -33.36
N TYR A 157 -6.01 20.44 -33.26
CA TYR A 157 -6.07 21.81 -32.76
C TYR A 157 -5.26 22.70 -33.69
N SER A 158 -5.71 23.93 -33.90
CA SER A 158 -4.90 24.96 -34.58
C SER A 158 -4.02 25.66 -33.54
N LEU A 159 -2.70 25.59 -33.74
CA LEU A 159 -1.72 26.30 -32.91
C LEU A 159 -1.27 27.59 -33.61
N PRO A 160 -1.63 28.78 -33.09
CA PRO A 160 -1.07 30.03 -33.58
C PRO A 160 0.45 30.07 -33.36
N ALA A 161 1.15 30.90 -34.13
CA ALA A 161 2.57 31.17 -33.88
C ALA A 161 2.74 32.02 -32.61
N GLY A 162 3.57 31.57 -31.69
CA GLY A 162 3.81 32.16 -30.38
C GLY A 162 2.68 31.91 -29.37
N GLY A 163 2.99 32.14 -28.09
CA GLY A 163 2.04 32.01 -26.98
C GLY A 163 1.68 30.57 -26.61
N TRP A 164 1.04 30.41 -25.46
CA TRP A 164 0.57 29.11 -24.96
C TRP A 164 -0.89 28.89 -25.36
N THR A 165 -1.15 27.75 -26.00
CA THR A 165 -2.49 27.31 -26.38
C THR A 165 -2.94 26.19 -25.46
N ARG A 166 -4.12 26.34 -24.86
CA ARG A 166 -4.71 25.27 -24.05
C ARG A 166 -5.19 24.14 -24.94
N ILE A 167 -4.80 22.93 -24.58
CA ILE A 167 -5.26 21.68 -25.18
C ILE A 167 -6.20 21.02 -24.18
N GLU A 168 -7.39 20.69 -24.62
CA GLU A 168 -8.37 19.93 -23.82
C GLU A 168 -9.01 18.86 -24.70
N ALA A 169 -8.71 17.60 -24.37
CA ALA A 169 -9.18 16.43 -25.06
C ALA A 169 -10.10 15.62 -24.14
N PRO A 170 -11.44 15.71 -24.30
CA PRO A 170 -12.36 14.80 -23.64
C PRO A 170 -12.02 13.36 -23.99
N LEU A 171 -12.00 12.44 -23.01
CA LEU A 171 -11.70 11.03 -23.24
C LEU A 171 -12.93 10.21 -23.65
N ASP A 172 -14.09 10.87 -23.80
CA ASP A 172 -15.19 10.39 -24.62
C ASP A 172 -14.81 10.49 -26.11
N LEU A 173 -14.55 9.34 -26.75
CA LEU A 173 -14.17 9.29 -28.16
C LEU A 173 -15.27 9.75 -29.13
N GLY A 174 -16.52 9.89 -28.67
CA GLY A 174 -17.59 10.53 -29.44
C GLY A 174 -17.44 12.05 -29.53
N ALA A 175 -16.68 12.67 -28.62
CA ALA A 175 -16.60 14.12 -28.47
C ALA A 175 -15.49 14.74 -29.34
N GLY A 176 -15.64 14.69 -30.67
CA GLY A 176 -14.75 15.38 -31.61
C GLY A 176 -13.40 14.71 -31.84
N TRP A 177 -13.35 13.38 -31.70
CA TRP A 177 -12.23 12.57 -32.18
C TRP A 177 -12.52 12.02 -33.57
N ASN A 178 -11.49 11.94 -34.40
CA ASN A 178 -11.47 11.12 -35.59
C ASN A 178 -11.00 9.72 -35.21
N VAL A 179 -11.94 8.78 -35.13
CA VAL A 179 -11.71 7.40 -34.67
C VAL A 179 -11.52 6.47 -35.86
N SER A 180 -10.42 5.71 -35.84
CA SER A 180 -10.17 4.62 -36.78
C SER A 180 -10.30 3.28 -36.04
N GLY A 181 -11.20 2.42 -36.51
CA GLY A 181 -11.48 1.12 -35.90
C GLY A 181 -12.10 1.23 -34.51
N THR A 182 -11.63 0.39 -33.59
CA THR A 182 -12.13 0.29 -32.20
C THR A 182 -10.99 0.42 -31.20
N PRO A 183 -10.40 1.62 -31.03
CA PRO A 183 -9.35 1.84 -30.04
C PRO A 183 -9.85 1.50 -28.62
N ASP A 184 -8.99 0.86 -27.84
CA ASP A 184 -9.29 0.41 -26.48
C ASP A 184 -8.60 1.29 -25.44
N LEU A 185 -9.36 2.18 -24.79
CA LEU A 185 -8.82 3.12 -23.81
C LEU A 185 -8.45 2.46 -22.48
N GLU A 186 -9.01 1.29 -22.15
CA GLU A 186 -8.61 0.52 -20.96
C GLU A 186 -7.18 -0.02 -21.10
N ARG A 187 -6.68 -0.03 -22.34
CA ARG A 187 -5.38 -0.58 -22.72
C ARG A 187 -4.56 0.41 -23.53
N THR A 188 -4.49 1.66 -23.08
CA THR A 188 -3.71 2.71 -23.74
C THR A 188 -2.21 2.43 -23.61
N PHE A 189 -1.50 2.43 -24.73
CA PHE A 189 -0.06 2.16 -24.80
C PHE A 189 0.76 3.42 -25.10
N ALA A 190 0.23 4.31 -25.93
CA ALA A 190 0.96 5.51 -26.32
C ALA A 190 0.03 6.71 -26.53
N VAL A 191 0.55 7.89 -26.19
CA VAL A 191 0.01 9.18 -26.58
C VAL A 191 0.99 9.80 -27.57
N SER A 192 0.54 9.91 -28.82
CA SER A 192 1.31 10.50 -29.92
C SER A 192 0.88 11.94 -30.17
N PHE A 193 1.85 12.76 -30.55
CA PHE A 193 1.70 14.16 -30.85
C PHE A 193 2.16 14.40 -32.28
N LEU A 194 1.24 14.89 -33.09
CA LEU A 194 1.38 15.05 -34.52
C LEU A 194 1.37 16.53 -34.86
N VAL A 195 2.23 16.93 -35.78
CA VAL A 195 2.42 18.32 -36.18
C VAL A 195 2.44 18.39 -37.70
N ASP A 196 1.43 19.03 -38.26
CA ASP A 196 1.29 19.24 -39.70
C ASP A 196 1.50 20.73 -40.05
N ALA A 197 2.35 20.99 -41.05
CA ALA A 197 2.71 22.32 -41.53
C ALA A 197 1.82 22.77 -42.71
N ASP A 198 0.50 22.69 -42.49
CA ASP A 198 -0.53 22.94 -43.52
C ASP A 198 -0.71 24.43 -43.87
N PHE A 199 -0.03 25.32 -43.13
CA PHE A 199 -0.14 26.78 -43.27
C PHE A 199 1.10 27.42 -43.94
N GLY A 200 2.09 26.61 -44.32
CA GLY A 200 3.39 27.09 -44.78
C GLY A 200 4.55 26.24 -44.26
N PRO A 201 5.75 26.34 -44.85
CA PRO A 201 6.93 25.77 -44.23
C PRO A 201 7.14 26.35 -42.83
N ALA A 202 7.58 25.50 -41.91
CA ALA A 202 7.71 25.83 -40.50
C ALA A 202 9.08 25.38 -39.99
N THR A 203 9.77 26.22 -39.21
CA THR A 203 11.05 25.86 -38.61
C THR A 203 11.07 26.33 -37.16
N GLY A 204 11.35 25.43 -36.22
CA GLY A 204 11.44 25.81 -34.81
C GLY A 204 11.12 24.66 -33.86
N SER A 205 10.46 24.97 -32.75
CA SER A 205 10.16 24.01 -31.69
C SER A 205 8.72 24.17 -31.19
N LEU A 206 8.16 23.09 -30.64
CA LEU A 206 7.03 23.17 -29.73
C LEU A 206 7.51 23.03 -28.29
N TYR A 207 6.73 23.60 -27.38
CA TYR A 207 6.88 23.39 -25.95
C TYR A 207 5.59 22.80 -25.41
N LEU A 208 5.70 21.78 -24.55
CA LEU A 208 4.59 21.08 -23.91
C LEU A 208 4.77 21.25 -22.40
N ASP A 209 3.69 21.64 -21.73
CA ASP A 209 3.73 21.98 -20.31
C ASP A 209 2.36 21.71 -19.63
N ASP A 210 2.38 21.46 -18.32
CA ASP A 210 1.24 21.13 -17.45
C ASP A 210 0.26 20.08 -18.04
N PHE A 211 0.73 19.00 -18.67
CA PHE A 211 -0.20 17.97 -19.13
C PHE A 211 -0.65 17.10 -17.95
N ALA A 212 -1.96 17.05 -17.75
CA ALA A 212 -2.62 16.34 -16.67
C ALA A 212 -3.87 15.59 -17.18
N LEU A 213 -4.24 14.57 -16.41
CA LEU A 213 -5.49 13.83 -16.55
C LEU A 213 -6.45 14.32 -15.49
N ARG A 214 -7.74 14.45 -15.84
CA ARG A 214 -8.78 14.74 -14.86
C ARG A 214 -9.58 13.50 -14.56
N GLU A 215 -9.62 13.08 -13.31
CA GLU A 215 -10.38 11.91 -12.90
C GLU A 215 -11.89 12.13 -12.99
N LEU A 216 -12.64 11.06 -13.23
CA LEU A 216 -14.11 11.11 -13.15
C LEU A 216 -14.58 11.43 -11.72
N GLY A 217 -15.67 12.18 -11.63
CA GLY A 217 -16.31 12.56 -10.36
C GLY A 217 -16.07 14.02 -9.97
N PRO A 218 -16.48 14.41 -8.75
CA PRO A 218 -16.31 15.78 -8.29
C PRO A 218 -14.85 16.11 -7.98
N SER A 219 -14.51 17.40 -8.14
CA SER A 219 -13.25 17.98 -7.65
C SER A 219 -13.10 17.75 -6.14
N ILE A 220 -11.88 17.55 -5.66
CA ILE A 220 -11.56 17.35 -4.25
C ILE A 220 -10.48 18.36 -3.87
N ASP A 221 -10.87 19.36 -3.11
CA ASP A 221 -9.94 20.32 -2.51
C ASP A 221 -9.17 19.62 -1.37
N VAL A 222 -7.86 19.43 -1.56
CA VAL A 222 -6.99 18.74 -0.60
C VAL A 222 -6.94 19.44 0.75
N ALA A 223 -7.09 20.76 0.83
CA ALA A 223 -6.99 21.48 2.10
C ALA A 223 -8.26 21.33 2.95
N THR A 224 -9.43 21.21 2.31
CA THR A 224 -10.71 21.31 3.02
C THR A 224 -11.54 20.03 3.02
N ALA A 225 -11.26 19.07 2.12
CA ALA A 225 -12.01 17.83 2.05
C ALA A 225 -11.81 16.95 3.30
N PRO A 226 -12.82 16.15 3.70
CA PRO A 226 -12.63 15.12 4.73
C PRO A 226 -11.49 14.17 4.36
N ILE A 227 -10.63 13.82 5.32
CA ILE A 227 -9.46 12.98 5.03
C ILE A 227 -9.83 11.65 4.40
N ASN A 228 -10.92 11.00 4.84
CA ASN A 228 -11.40 9.77 4.24
C ASN A 228 -11.76 9.93 2.74
N THR A 229 -12.20 11.12 2.30
CA THR A 229 -12.48 11.40 0.88
C THR A 229 -11.19 11.47 0.07
N ILE A 230 -10.14 12.09 0.63
CA ILE A 230 -8.81 12.15 0.03
C ILE A 230 -8.21 10.75 -0.06
N VAL A 231 -8.23 10.01 1.05
CA VAL A 231 -7.67 8.65 1.15
C VAL A 231 -8.41 7.68 0.23
N GLU A 232 -9.75 7.72 0.16
CA GLU A 232 -10.53 6.89 -0.77
C GLU A 232 -10.14 7.16 -2.22
N ARG A 233 -9.98 8.44 -2.59
CA ARG A 233 -9.59 8.81 -3.96
C ARG A 233 -8.21 8.28 -4.30
N LEU A 234 -7.25 8.45 -3.41
CA LEU A 234 -5.87 8.01 -3.58
C LEU A 234 -5.76 6.48 -3.60
N ALA A 235 -6.44 5.77 -2.69
CA ALA A 235 -6.46 4.32 -2.64
C ALA A 235 -7.05 3.71 -3.93
N ASN A 236 -8.17 4.27 -4.42
CA ASN A 236 -8.74 3.86 -5.71
C ASN A 236 -7.76 4.09 -6.86
N ARG A 237 -7.07 5.23 -6.85
CA ARG A 237 -6.09 5.56 -7.88
C ARG A 237 -4.94 4.58 -7.93
N GLN A 238 -4.32 4.30 -6.79
CA GLN A 238 -3.22 3.35 -6.68
C GLN A 238 -3.67 1.94 -7.06
N PHE A 239 -4.81 1.47 -6.52
CA PHE A 239 -5.36 0.17 -6.86
C PHE A 239 -5.63 0.05 -8.36
N SER A 240 -6.30 1.04 -8.96
CA SER A 240 -6.64 1.05 -10.38
C SER A 240 -5.41 1.08 -11.27
N ALA A 241 -4.34 1.80 -10.88
CA ALA A 241 -3.07 1.82 -11.61
C ALA A 241 -2.39 0.44 -11.60
N LEU A 242 -2.29 -0.20 -10.43
CA LEU A 242 -1.75 -1.56 -10.30
C LEU A 242 -2.62 -2.61 -11.01
N TRP A 243 -3.95 -2.49 -10.89
CA TRP A 243 -4.92 -3.33 -11.59
C TRP A 243 -4.74 -3.20 -13.10
N ALA A 244 -4.68 -1.99 -13.65
CA ALA A 244 -4.49 -1.77 -15.07
C ALA A 244 -3.15 -2.37 -15.56
N ALA A 245 -2.07 -2.22 -14.78
CA ALA A 245 -0.73 -2.69 -15.12
C ALA A 245 -0.58 -4.22 -15.22
N ARG A 246 -1.55 -4.99 -14.72
CA ARG A 246 -1.54 -6.46 -14.80
C ARG A 246 -1.45 -6.94 -16.26
N HIS A 247 -0.59 -7.90 -16.53
CA HIS A 247 -0.55 -8.52 -17.85
C HIS A 247 -1.84 -9.33 -18.08
N LYS A 248 -2.59 -9.01 -19.14
CA LYS A 248 -3.96 -9.52 -19.33
C LYS A 248 -4.07 -11.03 -19.51
N THR A 249 -2.98 -11.74 -19.85
CA THR A 249 -2.99 -13.21 -20.01
C THR A 249 -2.51 -13.95 -18.77
N THR A 250 -1.58 -13.39 -18.00
CA THR A 250 -0.97 -14.08 -16.85
C THR A 250 -1.48 -13.57 -15.51
N GLY A 251 -1.96 -12.33 -15.46
CA GLY A 251 -2.39 -11.66 -14.24
C GLY A 251 -1.22 -11.14 -13.38
N ILE A 252 0.02 -11.32 -13.84
CA ILE A 252 1.22 -10.88 -13.14
C ILE A 252 1.37 -9.37 -13.30
N ILE A 253 1.79 -8.72 -12.22
CA ILE A 253 1.99 -7.28 -12.16
C ILE A 253 3.50 -6.98 -12.22
N PRO A 254 3.93 -5.98 -12.99
CA PRO A 254 5.33 -5.58 -13.08
C PRO A 254 5.91 -5.09 -11.75
N ASN A 255 7.22 -5.26 -11.57
CA ASN A 255 7.93 -4.78 -10.39
C ASN A 255 7.93 -3.25 -10.25
N SER A 256 7.98 -2.53 -11.37
CA SER A 256 8.03 -1.07 -11.40
C SER A 256 7.19 -0.53 -12.56
N SER A 257 6.82 0.75 -12.47
CA SER A 257 6.00 1.41 -13.50
C SER A 257 6.70 1.56 -14.84
N ASP A 258 8.03 1.58 -14.84
CA ASP A 258 8.85 1.75 -16.03
C ASP A 258 9.23 0.41 -16.69
N ASN A 259 9.41 -0.68 -15.94
CA ASN A 259 9.93 -1.93 -16.51
C ASN A 259 8.81 -2.86 -17.01
N ALA A 260 8.76 -3.02 -18.33
CA ALA A 260 7.74 -3.82 -19.01
C ALA A 260 8.03 -5.33 -19.12
N THR A 261 9.14 -5.82 -18.54
CA THR A 261 9.60 -7.21 -18.70
C THR A 261 9.61 -8.04 -17.42
N LEU A 262 9.73 -7.39 -16.26
CA LEU A 262 9.94 -8.07 -14.98
C LEU A 262 8.68 -8.03 -14.12
N GLY A 263 8.00 -9.17 -13.99
CA GLY A 263 6.87 -9.35 -13.08
C GLY A 263 7.33 -9.69 -11.67
N ALA A 264 6.60 -9.22 -10.65
CA ALA A 264 6.97 -9.40 -9.26
C ALA A 264 5.82 -9.98 -8.42
N LEU A 265 6.15 -10.99 -7.61
CA LEU A 265 5.17 -11.75 -6.82
C LEU A 265 4.61 -10.92 -5.65
N ASN A 266 5.44 -10.13 -4.97
CA ASN A 266 5.01 -9.20 -3.93
C ASN A 266 4.01 -8.16 -4.44
N THR A 267 4.31 -7.49 -5.55
CA THR A 267 3.41 -6.51 -6.17
C THR A 267 2.09 -7.15 -6.59
N THR A 268 2.17 -8.33 -7.22
CA THR A 268 0.98 -9.10 -7.59
C THR A 268 0.15 -9.45 -6.34
N THR A 269 0.80 -9.79 -5.22
CA THR A 269 0.13 -10.04 -3.95
C THR A 269 -0.66 -8.83 -3.47
N GLY A 270 -0.10 -7.63 -3.48
CA GLY A 270 -0.80 -6.44 -2.96
C GLY A 270 -2.15 -6.20 -3.63
N VAL A 271 -2.23 -6.44 -4.94
CA VAL A 271 -3.49 -6.38 -5.68
C VAL A 271 -4.42 -7.54 -5.33
N VAL A 272 -3.90 -8.77 -5.25
CA VAL A 272 -4.70 -9.95 -4.86
C VAL A 272 -5.29 -9.77 -3.46
N TRP A 273 -4.52 -9.26 -2.51
CA TRP A 273 -4.94 -8.98 -1.14
C TRP A 273 -6.04 -7.93 -1.08
N SER A 274 -5.90 -6.87 -1.88
CA SER A 274 -6.84 -5.74 -1.93
C SER A 274 -8.09 -6.04 -2.76
N LEU A 275 -8.09 -7.11 -3.56
CA LEU A 275 -9.13 -7.41 -4.54
C LEU A 275 -10.53 -7.61 -3.91
N PRO A 276 -10.71 -8.33 -2.78
CA PRO A 276 -12.02 -8.40 -2.12
C PRO A 276 -12.55 -7.03 -1.72
N THR A 277 -11.69 -6.14 -1.22
CA THR A 277 -12.06 -4.76 -0.87
C THR A 277 -12.46 -3.96 -2.10
N ALA A 278 -11.70 -4.07 -3.20
CA ALA A 278 -12.05 -3.43 -4.48
C ALA A 278 -13.40 -3.91 -5.02
N VAL A 279 -13.74 -5.19 -4.85
CA VAL A 279 -15.06 -5.72 -5.20
C VAL A 279 -16.17 -5.14 -4.29
N ARG A 280 -15.95 -5.09 -2.97
CA ARG A 280 -16.93 -4.47 -2.03
C ARG A 280 -17.21 -3.00 -2.38
N ARG A 281 -16.18 -2.28 -2.85
CA ARG A 281 -16.28 -0.88 -3.28
C ARG A 281 -16.82 -0.69 -4.70
N GLY A 282 -17.01 -1.78 -5.45
CA GLY A 282 -17.51 -1.75 -6.82
C GLY A 282 -16.49 -1.26 -7.85
N TRP A 283 -15.20 -1.23 -7.51
CA TRP A 283 -14.13 -0.86 -8.45
C TRP A 283 -13.85 -1.98 -9.46
N VAL A 284 -14.04 -3.23 -9.03
CA VAL A 284 -13.91 -4.42 -9.87
C VAL A 284 -15.17 -5.28 -9.71
N PRO A 285 -15.83 -5.72 -10.79
CA PRO A 285 -16.93 -6.68 -10.69
C PRO A 285 -16.46 -8.02 -10.13
N GLN A 286 -17.26 -8.67 -9.28
CA GLN A 286 -16.94 -10.00 -8.70
C GLN A 286 -16.56 -11.02 -9.78
N ALA A 287 -17.28 -11.05 -10.91
CA ALA A 287 -17.00 -11.99 -12.00
C ALA A 287 -15.63 -11.75 -12.67
N GLU A 288 -15.19 -10.49 -12.75
CA GLU A 288 -13.86 -10.16 -13.28
C GLU A 288 -12.76 -10.54 -12.27
N ALA A 289 -13.00 -10.31 -10.98
CA ALA A 289 -12.11 -10.72 -9.90
C ALA A 289 -11.92 -12.25 -9.88
N ASP A 290 -13.00 -13.03 -10.00
CA ASP A 290 -12.96 -14.49 -10.04
C ASP A 290 -12.22 -15.00 -11.29
N ALA A 291 -12.46 -14.38 -12.45
CA ALA A 291 -11.76 -14.72 -13.68
C ALA A 291 -10.26 -14.43 -13.59
N TYR A 292 -9.89 -13.26 -13.04
CA TYR A 292 -8.50 -12.90 -12.76
C TYR A 292 -7.84 -13.90 -11.81
N MET A 293 -8.53 -14.31 -10.74
CA MET A 293 -7.98 -15.25 -9.78
C MET A 293 -7.72 -16.63 -10.41
N GLY A 294 -8.67 -17.15 -11.20
CA GLY A 294 -8.47 -18.43 -11.92
C GLY A 294 -7.30 -18.36 -12.92
N GLN A 295 -7.14 -17.23 -13.59
CA GLN A 295 -6.00 -16.97 -14.47
C GLN A 295 -4.68 -16.93 -13.69
N LEU A 296 -4.62 -16.22 -12.56
CA LEU A 296 -3.42 -16.15 -11.73
C LEU A 296 -3.04 -17.53 -11.17
N VAL A 297 -4.01 -18.32 -10.70
CA VAL A 297 -3.80 -19.71 -10.25
C VAL A 297 -3.17 -20.55 -11.37
N THR A 298 -3.60 -20.36 -12.62
CA THR A 298 -3.01 -21.05 -13.78
C THR A 298 -1.56 -20.63 -14.03
N SER A 299 -1.27 -19.33 -13.94
CA SER A 299 0.09 -18.78 -14.08
C SER A 299 1.03 -19.25 -12.98
N LEU A 300 0.58 -19.25 -11.73
CA LEU A 300 1.38 -19.74 -10.59
C LEU A 300 1.58 -21.25 -10.66
N ASN A 301 0.62 -22.03 -11.17
CA ASN A 301 0.86 -23.44 -11.48
C ASN A 301 1.93 -23.63 -12.57
N THR A 302 1.94 -22.78 -13.60
CA THR A 302 2.99 -22.78 -14.64
C THR A 302 4.37 -22.48 -14.07
N ASN A 303 4.45 -21.53 -13.13
CA ASN A 303 5.67 -21.24 -12.39
C ASN A 303 6.09 -22.43 -11.52
N ARG A 304 5.15 -22.96 -10.70
CA ARG A 304 5.39 -24.10 -9.80
C ARG A 304 5.78 -25.40 -10.48
N ASN A 305 5.45 -25.56 -11.77
CA ASN A 305 5.92 -26.70 -12.57
C ASN A 305 7.43 -26.64 -12.87
N GLN A 306 8.08 -25.51 -12.61
CA GLN A 306 9.48 -25.25 -12.97
C GLN A 306 10.36 -24.95 -11.75
N THR A 307 9.79 -24.91 -10.55
CA THR A 307 10.45 -24.58 -9.28
C THR A 307 10.40 -25.76 -8.32
N THR A 308 11.22 -25.74 -7.27
CA THR A 308 11.39 -26.85 -6.33
C THR A 308 10.39 -26.75 -5.18
N TYR A 309 10.42 -25.69 -4.38
CA TYR A 309 9.72 -25.59 -3.09
C TYR A 309 8.63 -24.52 -3.08
N LEU A 310 8.93 -23.32 -3.57
CA LEU A 310 8.03 -22.15 -3.55
C LEU A 310 7.94 -21.49 -4.94
N PRO A 311 6.94 -20.64 -5.23
CA PRO A 311 6.94 -19.82 -6.44
C PRO A 311 8.11 -18.83 -6.43
N THR A 312 8.60 -18.41 -7.60
CA THR A 312 9.71 -17.45 -7.66
C THR A 312 9.27 -16.02 -7.37
N ARG A 313 10.17 -15.24 -6.74
CA ARG A 313 9.99 -13.79 -6.48
C ARG A 313 9.68 -13.02 -7.76
N PHE A 314 10.47 -13.29 -8.80
CA PHE A 314 10.32 -12.66 -10.11
C PHE A 314 9.85 -13.67 -11.14
N LEU A 315 8.93 -13.22 -11.99
CA LEU A 315 8.31 -14.02 -13.04
C LEU A 315 8.33 -13.25 -14.35
N ASP A 316 8.46 -13.98 -15.44
CA ASP A 316 8.24 -13.42 -16.78
C ASP A 316 6.79 -12.97 -16.93
N LEU A 317 6.56 -11.72 -17.34
CA LEU A 317 5.21 -11.17 -17.42
C LEU A 317 4.30 -11.91 -18.39
N VAL A 318 4.85 -12.52 -19.44
CA VAL A 318 4.08 -13.09 -20.56
C VAL A 318 3.88 -14.58 -20.38
N THR A 319 4.89 -15.27 -19.86
CA THR A 319 4.91 -16.74 -19.76
C THR A 319 4.75 -17.27 -18.34
N ALA A 320 4.82 -16.40 -17.32
CA ALA A 320 4.88 -16.78 -15.90
C ALA A 320 6.06 -17.67 -15.50
N ALA A 321 7.03 -17.88 -16.41
CA ALA A 321 8.22 -18.66 -16.12
C ALA A 321 9.11 -17.95 -15.08
N PRO A 322 9.87 -18.69 -14.27
CA PRO A 322 10.91 -18.11 -13.43
C PRO A 322 11.94 -17.32 -14.26
N VAL A 323 12.29 -16.12 -13.82
CA VAL A 323 13.32 -15.27 -14.45
C VAL A 323 14.43 -14.93 -13.48
N THR A 324 15.36 -14.05 -13.89
CA THR A 324 16.54 -13.62 -13.13
C THR A 324 17.38 -14.82 -12.64
N ASN A 325 17.62 -14.93 -11.34
CA ASN A 325 18.31 -16.03 -10.67
C ASN A 325 17.36 -17.15 -10.23
N ARG A 326 16.08 -17.07 -10.61
CA ARG A 326 15.02 -18.03 -10.27
C ARG A 326 14.87 -18.20 -8.75
N GLU A 327 14.97 -17.09 -8.03
CA GLU A 327 14.85 -17.03 -6.58
C GLU A 327 13.48 -17.49 -6.09
N GLU A 328 13.47 -18.57 -5.31
CA GLU A 328 12.32 -18.99 -4.53
C GLU A 328 12.42 -18.34 -3.15
N SER A 329 11.80 -17.17 -3.00
CA SER A 329 11.83 -16.35 -1.78
C SER A 329 10.70 -16.77 -0.84
N SER A 330 11.04 -17.07 0.42
CA SER A 330 10.05 -17.51 1.40
C SER A 330 9.07 -16.40 1.77
N ILE A 331 9.51 -15.13 1.82
CA ILE A 331 8.62 -14.01 2.15
C ILE A 331 7.66 -13.68 0.99
N ASP A 332 8.15 -13.67 -0.25
CA ASP A 332 7.32 -13.36 -1.42
C ASP A 332 6.28 -14.47 -1.67
N ALA A 333 6.65 -15.72 -1.40
CA ALA A 333 5.72 -16.85 -1.42
C ALA A 333 4.69 -16.79 -0.29
N ALA A 334 5.10 -16.36 0.91
CA ALA A 334 4.19 -16.19 2.04
C ALA A 334 3.13 -15.12 1.77
N PHE A 335 3.55 -13.98 1.21
CA PHE A 335 2.64 -12.92 0.75
C PHE A 335 1.54 -13.47 -0.14
N ILE A 336 1.90 -14.14 -1.25
CA ILE A 336 0.88 -14.64 -2.18
C ILE A 336 0.05 -15.78 -1.57
N ALA A 337 0.62 -16.62 -0.70
CA ALA A 337 -0.12 -17.66 0.00
C ALA A 337 -1.23 -17.07 0.88
N LEU A 338 -0.92 -16.03 1.66
CA LEU A 338 -1.91 -15.36 2.51
C LEU A 338 -2.99 -14.67 1.67
N ALA A 339 -2.63 -14.01 0.57
CA ALA A 339 -3.60 -13.34 -0.29
C ALA A 339 -4.53 -14.31 -1.03
N LEU A 340 -4.00 -15.45 -1.48
CA LEU A 340 -4.81 -16.55 -2.02
C LEU A 340 -5.76 -17.13 -0.96
N HIS A 341 -5.28 -17.31 0.27
CA HIS A 341 -6.12 -17.78 1.39
C HIS A 341 -7.21 -16.77 1.73
N ASN A 342 -6.90 -15.47 1.75
CA ASN A 342 -7.88 -14.42 1.98
C ASN A 342 -8.98 -14.43 0.91
N TYR A 343 -8.59 -14.55 -0.37
CA TYR A 343 -9.55 -14.57 -1.47
C TYR A 343 -10.43 -15.83 -1.45
N LYS A 344 -9.86 -17.02 -1.23
CA LYS A 344 -10.65 -18.26 -1.17
C LYS A 344 -11.61 -18.28 0.01
N SER A 345 -11.29 -17.59 1.10
CA SER A 345 -12.13 -17.52 2.30
C SER A 345 -13.32 -16.55 2.17
N GLN A 346 -13.38 -15.76 1.09
CA GLN A 346 -14.56 -14.91 0.83
C GLN A 346 -15.78 -15.79 0.54
N THR A 347 -16.93 -15.43 1.13
CA THR A 347 -18.19 -16.17 0.95
C THR A 347 -18.68 -16.20 -0.49
N ALA A 348 -18.33 -15.18 -1.28
CA ALA A 348 -18.67 -15.06 -2.69
C ALA A 348 -17.82 -15.96 -3.62
N THR A 349 -16.68 -16.50 -3.14
CA THR A 349 -15.74 -17.22 -3.99
C THR A 349 -16.32 -18.59 -4.43
N PRO A 350 -16.42 -18.85 -5.75
CA PRO A 350 -16.96 -20.11 -6.27
C PRO A 350 -16.19 -21.33 -5.75
N VAL A 351 -16.90 -22.41 -5.41
CA VAL A 351 -16.30 -23.66 -4.87
C VAL A 351 -15.14 -24.17 -5.73
N GLY A 352 -15.34 -24.28 -7.05
CA GLY A 352 -14.28 -24.78 -7.93
C GLY A 352 -13.04 -23.88 -7.99
N LEU A 353 -13.20 -22.57 -7.79
CA LEU A 353 -12.07 -21.65 -7.68
C LEU A 353 -11.35 -21.85 -6.34
N ARG A 354 -12.09 -21.99 -5.23
CA ARG A 354 -11.51 -22.33 -3.91
C ARG A 354 -10.69 -23.61 -3.97
N ASP A 355 -11.25 -24.67 -4.55
CA ASP A 355 -10.57 -25.95 -4.72
C ASP A 355 -9.28 -25.83 -5.54
N SER A 356 -9.28 -24.98 -6.59
CA SER A 356 -8.09 -24.75 -7.42
C SER A 356 -7.00 -23.96 -6.69
N ILE A 357 -7.40 -23.04 -5.80
CA ILE A 357 -6.49 -22.30 -4.95
C ILE A 357 -5.87 -23.24 -3.92
N ASP A 358 -6.68 -24.08 -3.26
CA ASP A 358 -6.19 -25.09 -2.31
C ASP A 358 -5.20 -26.05 -2.98
N ALA A 359 -5.53 -26.53 -4.19
CA ALA A 359 -4.64 -27.39 -4.97
C ALA A 359 -3.31 -26.71 -5.32
N LEU A 360 -3.29 -25.40 -5.60
CA LEU A 360 -2.06 -24.66 -5.79
C LEU A 360 -1.26 -24.50 -4.48
N GLN A 361 -1.92 -24.08 -3.39
CA GLN A 361 -1.27 -23.83 -2.10
C GLN A 361 -0.64 -25.09 -1.50
N SER A 362 -1.26 -26.26 -1.66
CA SER A 362 -0.68 -27.55 -1.25
C SER A 362 0.65 -27.91 -1.94
N ARG A 363 1.09 -27.13 -2.93
CA ARG A 363 2.39 -27.28 -3.61
C ARG A 363 3.47 -26.37 -3.03
N PHE A 364 3.15 -25.55 -2.02
CA PHE A 364 4.09 -24.64 -1.38
C PHE A 364 4.72 -25.34 -0.19
N ASP A 365 6.01 -25.66 -0.29
CA ASP A 365 6.77 -26.36 0.74
C ASP A 365 7.59 -25.35 1.56
N PHE A 366 6.95 -24.76 2.57
CA PHE A 366 7.63 -23.86 3.51
C PHE A 366 8.49 -24.64 4.51
N SER A 367 8.17 -25.92 4.76
CA SER A 367 8.92 -26.79 5.67
C SER A 367 10.40 -26.91 5.24
N ALA A 368 10.67 -26.92 3.93
CA ALA A 368 12.03 -26.93 3.37
C ALA A 368 12.87 -25.70 3.78
N PHE A 369 12.23 -24.57 4.06
CA PHE A 369 12.87 -23.33 4.48
C PHE A 369 13.09 -23.23 5.99
N VAL A 370 12.55 -24.16 6.79
CA VAL A 370 12.72 -24.15 8.25
C VAL A 370 14.21 -24.33 8.60
N ARG A 371 14.71 -23.46 9.50
CA ARG A 371 16.03 -23.55 10.13
C ARG A 371 15.88 -23.32 11.64
N PRO A 372 16.89 -23.68 12.46
CA PRO A 372 16.84 -23.46 13.91
C PRO A 372 16.59 -22.01 14.34
N ASN A 373 17.02 -21.05 13.51
CA ASN A 373 17.07 -19.61 13.82
C ASN A 373 16.16 -18.77 12.91
N ALA A 374 14.95 -19.25 12.59
CA ALA A 374 13.95 -18.67 11.66
C ALA A 374 13.95 -19.32 10.27
N PHE A 375 13.04 -18.89 9.39
CA PHE A 375 13.01 -19.35 8.00
C PHE A 375 14.22 -18.84 7.21
N ASN A 376 14.75 -19.68 6.32
CA ASN A 376 15.72 -19.28 5.30
C ASN A 376 15.09 -18.25 4.36
N GLN A 377 15.87 -17.27 3.87
CA GLN A 377 15.33 -16.21 3.03
C GLN A 377 14.96 -16.69 1.63
N ALA A 378 15.82 -17.50 1.01
CA ALA A 378 15.68 -17.87 -0.39
C ALA A 378 16.31 -19.22 -0.73
N TYR A 379 15.78 -19.88 -1.75
CA TYR A 379 16.41 -21.00 -2.44
C TYR A 379 16.71 -20.63 -3.89
N PHE A 380 17.89 -21.01 -4.38
CA PHE A 380 18.33 -20.78 -5.74
C PHE A 380 18.64 -22.13 -6.42
N PRO A 381 17.96 -22.49 -7.52
CA PRO A 381 18.10 -23.79 -8.16
C PRO A 381 19.39 -23.94 -8.98
N SER A 382 20.15 -22.86 -9.17
CA SER A 382 21.43 -22.89 -9.89
C SER A 382 22.44 -23.83 -9.20
N PRO A 383 23.17 -24.67 -9.96
CA PRO A 383 24.15 -25.59 -9.38
C PRO A 383 25.14 -24.87 -8.45
N GLY A 384 25.25 -25.35 -7.21
CA GLY A 384 26.14 -24.78 -6.19
C GLY A 384 25.60 -23.57 -5.43
N SER A 385 24.37 -23.10 -5.71
CA SER A 385 23.74 -22.01 -4.95
C SER A 385 22.92 -22.55 -3.76
N GLY A 386 21.85 -23.31 -4.03
CA GLY A 386 21.03 -23.92 -2.97
C GLY A 386 20.34 -22.88 -2.08
N PHE A 387 20.15 -23.22 -0.81
CA PHE A 387 19.58 -22.29 0.18
C PHE A 387 20.54 -21.15 0.52
N SER A 388 20.01 -19.94 0.63
CA SER A 388 20.77 -18.78 1.07
C SER A 388 21.40 -19.01 2.46
N ALA A 389 22.50 -18.31 2.76
CA ALA A 389 23.10 -18.36 4.08
C ALA A 389 22.30 -17.58 5.14
N PHE A 390 21.29 -16.81 4.71
CA PHE A 390 20.56 -15.86 5.55
C PHE A 390 19.20 -16.41 5.96
N THR A 391 18.73 -15.93 7.12
CA THR A 391 17.42 -16.26 7.69
C THR A 391 16.73 -14.96 8.10
N TYR A 392 15.41 -15.00 8.29
CA TYR A 392 14.65 -13.90 8.88
C TYR A 392 14.77 -13.90 10.41
N SER A 393 16.01 -13.91 10.91
CA SER A 393 16.30 -14.02 12.34
C SER A 393 16.15 -12.71 13.11
N GLY A 394 15.92 -11.59 12.43
CA GLY A 394 15.70 -10.27 13.01
C GLY A 394 14.23 -9.92 13.24
N TYR A 395 13.95 -9.02 14.18
CA TYR A 395 12.60 -8.48 14.38
C TYR A 395 12.21 -7.51 13.26
N THR A 396 11.67 -8.06 12.18
CA THR A 396 11.25 -7.32 10.98
C THR A 396 9.87 -7.79 10.49
N ASN A 397 9.19 -8.62 11.29
CA ASN A 397 7.90 -9.24 11.03
C ASN A 397 7.82 -10.19 9.81
N GLU A 398 8.79 -10.23 8.88
CA GLU A 398 8.76 -11.21 7.76
C GLU A 398 8.68 -12.65 8.27
N ASN A 399 9.44 -12.99 9.32
CA ASN A 399 9.39 -14.34 9.90
C ASN A 399 7.98 -14.70 10.40
N LYS A 400 7.24 -13.73 10.96
CA LYS A 400 5.87 -13.94 11.46
C LYS A 400 4.90 -14.15 10.31
N VAL A 401 5.04 -13.37 9.24
CA VAL A 401 4.26 -13.53 8.00
C VAL A 401 4.51 -14.91 7.38
N ILE A 402 5.77 -15.34 7.29
CA ILE A 402 6.13 -16.66 6.76
C ILE A 402 5.60 -17.78 7.66
N ALA A 403 5.72 -17.63 8.98
CA ALA A 403 5.20 -18.61 9.93
C ALA A 403 3.68 -18.79 9.80
N LEU A 404 2.92 -17.71 9.62
CA LEU A 404 1.49 -17.77 9.38
C LEU A 404 1.16 -18.44 8.05
N ALA A 405 1.86 -18.08 6.97
CA ALA A 405 1.66 -18.73 5.67
C ALA A 405 1.99 -20.23 5.72
N ALA A 406 3.04 -20.62 6.43
CA ALA A 406 3.48 -22.00 6.56
C ALA A 406 2.52 -22.86 7.39
N ASP A 407 1.94 -22.31 8.47
CA ASP A 407 0.91 -22.97 9.27
C ASP A 407 -0.34 -23.27 8.44
N LEU A 408 -0.75 -22.31 7.59
CA LEU A 408 -1.91 -22.44 6.73
C LEU A 408 -1.68 -23.28 5.46
N SER A 409 -0.42 -23.53 5.07
CA SER A 409 -0.09 -24.18 3.78
C SER A 409 0.59 -25.55 3.92
N ASP A 410 1.39 -25.80 4.95
CA ASP A 410 2.38 -26.91 4.96
C ASP A 410 2.61 -27.55 6.35
N ASP A 411 1.58 -27.61 7.20
CA ASP A 411 1.61 -28.24 8.53
C ASP A 411 2.78 -27.80 9.46
N VAL A 412 3.39 -26.63 9.23
CA VAL A 412 4.45 -26.06 10.09
C VAL A 412 3.78 -25.22 11.19
N PRO A 413 3.68 -25.69 12.45
CA PRO A 413 2.86 -25.01 13.45
C PRO A 413 3.35 -23.58 13.74
N LEU A 414 2.45 -22.61 13.77
CA LEU A 414 2.77 -21.19 13.96
C LEU A 414 3.72 -20.96 15.14
N ALA A 415 3.38 -21.50 16.31
CA ALA A 415 4.15 -21.36 17.55
C ALA A 415 5.59 -21.92 17.46
N SER A 416 5.86 -22.85 16.53
CA SER A 416 7.21 -23.40 16.36
C SER A 416 8.18 -22.41 15.72
N MET A 417 7.66 -21.42 14.98
CA MET A 417 8.45 -20.50 14.17
C MET A 417 8.23 -19.01 14.50
N TRP A 418 7.09 -18.59 15.03
CA TRP A 418 6.72 -17.18 15.29
C TRP A 418 7.80 -16.38 16.05
N ASN A 419 8.40 -17.02 17.05
CA ASN A 419 9.38 -16.44 17.97
C ASN A 419 10.83 -16.87 17.68
N LYS A 420 11.12 -17.34 16.47
CA LYS A 420 12.47 -17.71 16.03
C LYS A 420 13.30 -16.53 15.49
N ASP A 421 12.68 -15.37 15.38
CA ASP A 421 13.31 -14.08 15.10
C ASP A 421 14.00 -13.51 16.35
N VAL A 422 15.06 -14.19 16.80
CA VAL A 422 15.72 -13.91 18.09
C VAL A 422 16.53 -12.60 18.13
N GLY A 423 16.83 -12.01 16.97
CA GLY A 423 17.51 -10.72 16.83
C GLY A 423 16.59 -9.54 17.14
N ARG A 424 16.03 -9.48 18.35
CA ARG A 424 15.16 -8.39 18.82
C ARG A 424 15.97 -7.37 19.62
N THR A 425 15.99 -6.12 19.17
CA THR A 425 16.69 -5.02 19.86
C THR A 425 15.71 -3.93 20.23
N LEU A 426 15.74 -3.48 21.48
CA LEU A 426 15.02 -2.27 21.90
C LEU A 426 15.80 -1.04 21.47
N ALA A 427 15.13 -0.11 20.79
CA ALA A 427 15.67 1.18 20.37
C ALA A 427 14.61 2.28 20.56
N HIS A 428 15.04 3.54 20.46
CA HIS A 428 14.21 4.73 20.48
C HIS A 428 14.83 5.78 19.54
N LEU A 429 14.02 6.71 19.03
CA LEU A 429 14.45 7.87 18.26
C LEU A 429 14.52 9.13 19.12
N VAL A 430 13.60 9.25 20.08
CA VAL A 430 13.38 10.42 20.93
C VAL A 430 13.31 10.07 22.41
N ASP A 431 12.30 9.30 22.85
CA ASP A 431 12.06 9.04 24.26
C ASP A 431 12.50 7.60 24.63
N PRO A 432 13.51 7.43 25.50
CA PRO A 432 13.91 6.11 25.98
C PRO A 432 12.78 5.32 26.65
N ALA A 433 11.79 6.00 27.26
CA ALA A 433 10.61 5.36 27.83
C ALA A 433 9.69 4.77 26.75
N ASP A 434 9.71 5.36 25.55
CA ASP A 434 8.96 4.90 24.39
C ASP A 434 9.74 3.97 23.45
N SER A 435 10.70 3.21 24.02
CA SER A 435 11.44 2.21 23.26
C SER A 435 10.54 1.14 22.60
N PHE A 436 10.87 0.78 21.37
CA PHE A 436 10.22 -0.22 20.53
C PHE A 436 11.23 -1.25 20.00
N LEU A 437 10.75 -2.38 19.50
CA LEU A 437 11.58 -3.40 18.88
C LEU A 437 11.93 -3.06 17.43
N THR A 438 13.19 -3.26 17.10
CA THR A 438 13.73 -3.18 15.74
C THR A 438 14.76 -4.28 15.51
N TYR A 439 15.19 -4.41 14.27
CA TYR A 439 16.38 -5.17 13.90
C TYR A 439 17.46 -4.23 13.37
N SER A 440 18.62 -4.28 14.01
CA SER A 440 19.83 -3.64 13.52
C SER A 440 20.97 -4.65 13.39
N PHE A 441 21.83 -4.43 12.40
CA PHE A 441 23.11 -5.12 12.25
C PHE A 441 24.23 -4.10 12.33
N GLY A 442 24.83 -3.95 13.52
CA GLY A 442 25.78 -2.88 13.78
C GLY A 442 25.07 -1.53 13.81
N THR A 443 25.45 -0.63 12.90
CA THR A 443 24.78 0.67 12.73
C THR A 443 23.59 0.59 11.77
N ASP A 444 23.44 -0.46 10.97
CA ASP A 444 22.41 -0.51 9.94
C ASP A 444 21.08 -0.98 10.51
N TYR A 445 20.02 -0.19 10.31
CA TYR A 445 18.65 -0.53 10.69
C TYR A 445 17.85 -0.95 9.46
N ARG A 446 16.82 -1.78 9.68
CA ARG A 446 15.91 -2.19 8.62
C ARG A 446 14.91 -1.10 8.26
N ALA A 447 14.33 -1.27 7.08
CA ALA A 447 13.34 -0.37 6.54
C ALA A 447 12.07 -0.33 7.43
N PRO A 448 11.51 0.86 7.66
CA PRO A 448 10.32 1.08 8.46
C PRO A 448 9.11 0.22 8.08
N PHE A 449 8.85 -0.03 6.78
CA PHE A 449 7.69 -0.82 6.36
C PHE A 449 7.64 -2.21 7.01
N ALA A 450 8.80 -2.76 7.40
CA ALA A 450 8.90 -4.03 8.11
C ALA A 450 8.13 -4.02 9.45
N GLN A 451 7.99 -2.86 10.09
CA GLN A 451 7.17 -2.70 11.30
C GLN A 451 5.69 -2.90 11.01
N ALA A 452 5.19 -2.39 9.89
CA ALA A 452 3.79 -2.53 9.48
C ALA A 452 3.48 -3.91 8.89
N LEU A 453 4.48 -4.62 8.38
CA LEU A 453 4.30 -5.69 7.40
C LEU A 453 3.31 -6.79 7.81
N LEU A 454 3.38 -7.29 9.05
CA LEU A 454 2.42 -8.31 9.52
C LEU A 454 0.99 -7.75 9.59
N ASN A 455 0.84 -6.53 10.07
CA ASN A 455 -0.45 -5.89 10.32
C ASN A 455 -1.21 -5.57 9.03
N LEU A 456 -0.51 -5.51 7.89
CA LEU A 456 -1.14 -5.39 6.57
C LEU A 456 -1.85 -6.69 6.14
N PHE A 457 -1.51 -7.84 6.73
CA PHE A 457 -2.10 -9.14 6.41
C PHE A 457 -2.99 -9.69 7.53
N VAL A 458 -2.69 -9.41 8.79
CA VAL A 458 -3.44 -9.95 9.92
C VAL A 458 -3.50 -8.95 11.07
N ASP A 459 -4.71 -8.60 11.49
CA ASP A 459 -4.92 -7.69 12.61
C ASP A 459 -4.54 -8.36 13.93
N THR A 460 -3.62 -7.74 14.66
CA THR A 460 -3.22 -8.18 16.02
C THR A 460 -3.56 -7.15 17.09
N SER A 461 -4.23 -6.05 16.73
CA SER A 461 -4.49 -4.91 17.62
C SER A 461 -5.29 -5.25 18.88
N GLU A 462 -6.16 -6.26 18.82
CA GLU A 462 -6.98 -6.70 19.96
C GLU A 462 -6.33 -7.82 20.80
N ARG A 463 -5.12 -8.27 20.45
CA ARG A 463 -4.38 -9.30 21.21
C ARG A 463 -3.42 -8.67 22.21
N GLY A 464 -3.06 -9.41 23.27
CA GLY A 464 -1.98 -9.00 24.17
C GLY A 464 -0.59 -9.14 23.53
N VAL A 465 0.45 -9.20 24.37
CA VAL A 465 1.82 -9.48 23.92
C VAL A 465 2.01 -10.91 23.42
N ASP A 466 2.99 -11.13 22.53
CA ASP A 466 3.36 -12.48 22.11
C ASP A 466 4.01 -13.29 23.26
N ASN A 467 4.10 -14.61 23.08
CA ASN A 467 4.72 -15.53 24.03
C ASN A 467 6.26 -15.64 23.86
N TYR A 468 6.94 -14.55 23.45
CA TYR A 468 8.39 -14.57 23.31
C TYR A 468 9.07 -14.91 24.66
N PRO A 469 10.03 -15.86 24.72
CA PRO A 469 10.55 -16.37 25.99
C PRO A 469 11.22 -15.32 26.88
N ASN A 470 11.93 -14.37 26.27
CA ASN A 470 12.44 -13.22 27.01
C ASN A 470 11.33 -12.18 27.15
N ARG A 471 10.63 -12.19 28.28
CA ARG A 471 9.46 -11.33 28.53
C ARG A 471 9.75 -9.84 28.43
N ALA A 472 11.00 -9.39 28.65
CA ALA A 472 11.37 -7.99 28.43
C ALA A 472 11.27 -7.56 26.94
N LEU A 473 11.37 -8.52 26.01
CA LEU A 473 11.33 -8.34 24.55
C LEU A 473 10.08 -8.96 23.91
N ALA A 474 9.11 -9.40 24.72
CA ALA A 474 7.81 -9.85 24.22
C ALA A 474 6.96 -8.64 23.86
N ARG A 475 6.34 -8.66 22.69
CA ARG A 475 5.58 -7.51 22.15
C ARG A 475 4.41 -7.97 21.32
N ASN A 476 3.40 -7.10 21.24
CA ASN A 476 2.39 -7.16 20.20
C ASN A 476 2.92 -6.42 18.95
N PRO A 477 2.93 -7.04 17.75
CA PRO A 477 3.41 -6.38 16.53
C PRO A 477 2.67 -5.10 16.15
N TRP A 478 1.35 -5.01 16.36
CA TRP A 478 0.57 -3.80 16.14
C TRP A 478 0.99 -2.68 17.09
N ILE A 479 1.07 -2.96 18.39
CA ILE A 479 1.46 -1.95 19.39
C ILE A 479 2.89 -1.44 19.12
N ASN A 480 3.80 -2.36 18.77
CA ASN A 480 5.18 -1.99 18.42
C ASN A 480 5.25 -1.07 17.20
N PHE A 481 4.42 -1.33 16.18
CA PHE A 481 4.31 -0.50 14.98
C PHE A 481 3.76 0.89 15.27
N VAL A 482 2.65 0.98 16.03
CA VAL A 482 2.08 2.28 16.43
C VAL A 482 3.09 3.11 17.22
N LYS A 483 3.78 2.49 18.18
CA LYS A 483 4.81 3.15 18.98
C LYS A 483 5.96 3.68 18.13
N TYR A 484 6.36 2.91 17.12
CA TYR A 484 7.40 3.31 16.17
C TYR A 484 6.98 4.54 15.36
N GLU A 485 5.74 4.59 14.84
CA GLU A 485 5.23 5.75 14.08
C GLU A 485 5.07 7.00 14.96
N ASP A 486 4.67 6.85 16.23
CA ASP A 486 4.60 7.97 17.19
C ASP A 486 6.01 8.57 17.45
N GLU A 487 7.02 7.72 17.65
CA GLU A 487 8.42 8.14 17.82
C GLU A 487 9.01 8.79 16.55
N VAL A 488 8.59 8.33 15.37
CA VAL A 488 8.95 8.92 14.07
C VAL A 488 8.38 10.32 13.95
N SER A 489 7.10 10.51 14.25
CA SER A 489 6.45 11.82 14.23
C SER A 489 7.16 12.79 15.19
N ASP A 490 7.43 12.34 16.43
CA ASP A 490 8.16 13.13 17.42
C ASP A 490 9.55 13.51 16.94
N LYS A 491 10.26 12.57 16.30
CA LYS A 491 11.60 12.83 15.77
C LYS A 491 11.58 13.86 14.66
N LEU A 492 10.66 13.74 13.71
CA LEU A 492 10.52 14.66 12.59
C LEU A 492 10.10 16.06 13.07
N MET A 493 9.21 16.14 14.06
CA MET A 493 8.87 17.40 14.71
C MET A 493 10.10 18.08 15.35
N GLN A 494 10.97 17.34 16.06
CA GLN A 494 12.22 17.90 16.59
C GLN A 494 13.17 18.41 15.52
N MET A 495 13.06 17.86 14.30
CA MET A 495 13.84 18.27 13.14
C MET A 495 13.19 19.40 12.33
N GLY A 496 11.96 19.82 12.68
CA GLY A 496 11.19 20.80 11.92
C GLY A 496 10.64 20.25 10.60
N ARG A 497 10.36 18.94 10.54
CA ARG A 497 9.89 18.20 9.36
C ARG A 497 8.55 17.48 9.62
N ASP A 498 7.67 18.09 10.39
CA ASP A 498 6.35 17.58 10.80
C ASP A 498 5.39 17.27 9.65
N ASN A 499 5.61 17.87 8.47
CA ASN A 499 4.82 17.57 7.26
C ASN A 499 5.29 16.33 6.48
N PHE A 500 6.31 15.62 6.96
CA PHE A 500 6.86 14.44 6.31
C PHE A 500 6.65 13.23 7.23
N PHE A 501 6.55 12.04 6.65
CA PHE A 501 6.70 10.79 7.38
C PHE A 501 7.83 9.96 6.77
N GLN A 502 8.43 9.14 7.63
CA GLN A 502 9.80 8.64 7.57
C GLN A 502 10.34 8.24 6.17
N PRO A 503 11.67 8.38 5.97
CA PRO A 503 12.34 7.67 4.89
C PRO A 503 12.15 6.16 5.08
N ASP A 504 11.97 5.45 3.99
CA ASP A 504 11.68 4.01 3.94
C ASP A 504 12.44 3.33 2.79
N ALA A 505 12.24 2.02 2.58
CA ALA A 505 12.86 1.31 1.47
C ALA A 505 12.46 1.91 0.12
N GLY A 506 13.44 2.39 -0.64
CA GLY A 506 13.18 3.07 -1.89
C GLY A 506 14.45 3.52 -2.59
N ALA A 507 14.32 4.12 -3.76
CA ALA A 507 15.45 4.78 -4.41
C ALA A 507 15.89 6.00 -3.59
N GLY A 508 17.22 6.18 -3.45
CA GLY A 508 17.83 7.43 -3.00
C GLY A 508 18.74 8.03 -4.08
N ALA A 509 19.70 8.88 -3.69
CA ALA A 509 20.70 9.49 -4.57
C ALA A 509 21.70 8.46 -5.16
N GLY A 510 21.22 7.54 -5.99
CA GLY A 510 22.02 6.62 -6.80
C GLY A 510 21.78 5.12 -6.57
N THR A 511 21.17 4.70 -5.45
CA THR A 511 20.89 3.29 -5.16
C THR A 511 19.61 3.10 -4.34
N TYR A 512 19.02 1.90 -4.42
CA TYR A 512 17.95 1.46 -3.52
C TYR A 512 18.55 1.04 -2.17
N GLN A 513 18.01 1.52 -1.05
CA GLN A 513 18.44 1.17 0.30
C GLN A 513 17.24 1.12 1.27
N PRO A 514 17.37 0.42 2.40
CA PRO A 514 16.40 0.45 3.49
C PRO A 514 16.57 1.70 4.36
N TRP A 515 16.19 2.87 3.84
CA TRP A 515 16.30 4.13 4.58
C TRP A 515 15.42 4.14 5.84
N ASN A 516 15.82 4.92 6.84
CA ASN A 516 15.14 5.01 8.14
C ASN A 516 15.67 6.24 8.91
N LEU A 517 14.99 6.65 9.99
CA LEU A 517 15.42 7.82 10.80
C LEU A 517 16.61 7.56 11.73
N PHE A 518 17.11 6.33 11.83
CA PHE A 518 18.37 6.09 12.52
C PHE A 518 19.55 6.53 11.62
N ASN A 519 20.63 6.97 12.24
CA ASN A 519 21.83 7.47 11.54
C ASN A 519 21.59 8.66 10.60
N ASP A 520 20.72 9.60 10.99
CA ASP A 520 20.46 10.83 10.23
C ASP A 520 20.04 10.53 8.78
N PHE A 521 19.00 9.70 8.63
CA PHE A 521 18.40 9.26 7.36
C PHE A 521 19.29 8.35 6.50
N GLY A 522 20.60 8.30 6.74
CA GLY A 522 21.58 7.86 5.75
C GLY A 522 21.70 8.82 4.55
N GLN A 523 20.64 9.56 4.21
CA GLN A 523 20.54 10.68 3.26
C GLN A 523 19.53 11.73 3.79
N PRO A 524 19.97 12.82 4.45
CA PRO A 524 19.12 13.69 5.30
C PRO A 524 17.89 14.29 4.63
N ASP A 525 17.95 14.56 3.33
CA ASP A 525 16.84 15.20 2.59
C ASP A 525 15.90 14.21 1.90
N LEU A 526 16.24 12.91 1.92
CA LEU A 526 15.44 11.88 1.28
C LEU A 526 14.26 11.45 2.17
N PHE A 527 13.11 11.26 1.55
CA PHE A 527 11.96 10.60 2.16
C PHE A 527 11.17 9.86 1.09
N GLN A 528 10.29 8.96 1.54
CA GLN A 528 9.47 8.08 0.72
C GLN A 528 8.01 8.49 0.91
N PRO A 529 7.44 9.41 0.10
CA PRO A 529 6.12 9.99 0.34
C PRO A 529 5.00 8.97 0.57
N TRP A 530 5.08 7.80 -0.08
CA TRP A 530 4.13 6.71 0.09
C TRP A 530 4.04 6.15 1.52
N SER A 531 5.09 6.31 2.35
CA SER A 531 5.15 5.80 3.72
C SER A 531 4.16 6.50 4.66
N VAL A 532 3.67 7.70 4.30
CA VAL A 532 2.60 8.40 5.04
C VAL A 532 1.32 7.56 5.16
N ALA A 533 1.10 6.61 4.24
CA ALA A 533 0.00 5.66 4.34
C ALA A 533 0.13 4.75 5.56
N LEU A 534 1.35 4.37 5.95
CA LEU A 534 1.62 3.59 7.17
C LEU A 534 1.37 4.43 8.42
N ALA A 535 1.81 5.68 8.42
CA ALA A 535 1.54 6.62 9.50
C ALA A 535 0.03 6.86 9.71
N LEU A 536 -0.73 6.99 8.62
CA LEU A 536 -2.19 7.07 8.67
C LEU A 536 -2.79 5.80 9.28
N LEU A 537 -2.37 4.62 8.84
CA LEU A 537 -2.82 3.34 9.40
C LEU A 537 -2.57 3.27 10.91
N ALA A 538 -1.39 3.69 11.37
CA ALA A 538 -1.05 3.76 12.79
C ALA A 538 -1.79 4.87 13.56
N ARG A 539 -2.46 5.79 12.86
CA ARG A 539 -3.08 7.01 13.41
C ARG A 539 -2.06 7.92 14.10
N ALA A 540 -0.85 7.98 13.56
CA ALA A 540 0.22 8.82 14.08
C ALA A 540 -0.16 10.31 14.05
N GLU A 541 0.26 11.05 15.08
CA GLU A 541 0.01 12.50 15.18
C GLU A 541 0.64 13.23 13.99
N GLY A 542 -0.12 14.06 13.27
CA GLY A 542 0.35 14.80 12.10
C GLY A 542 0.22 14.09 10.75
N ALA A 543 -0.21 12.83 10.71
CA ALA A 543 -0.25 12.05 9.46
C ALA A 543 -1.27 12.59 8.43
N ASP A 544 -2.41 13.15 8.87
CA ASP A 544 -3.39 13.80 7.99
C ASP A 544 -2.80 15.07 7.36
N GLU A 545 -2.24 15.94 8.20
CA GLU A 545 -1.58 17.17 7.80
C GLU A 545 -0.43 16.91 6.83
N ALA A 546 0.40 15.90 7.11
CA ALA A 546 1.48 15.47 6.23
C ALA A 546 0.95 14.98 4.87
N LEU A 547 -0.07 14.12 4.82
CA LEU A 547 -0.63 13.69 3.53
C LEU A 547 -1.15 14.89 2.73
N ARG A 548 -1.86 15.83 3.37
CA ARG A 548 -2.35 17.04 2.69
C ARG A 548 -1.20 17.89 2.18
N PHE A 549 -0.16 18.09 2.97
CA PHE A 549 1.02 18.83 2.57
C PHE A 549 1.67 18.20 1.34
N LEU A 550 1.87 16.88 1.34
CA LEU A 550 2.48 16.15 0.22
C LEU A 550 1.64 16.20 -1.05
N LEU A 551 0.31 16.24 -0.93
CA LEU A 551 -0.61 16.35 -2.08
C LEU A 551 -0.75 17.79 -2.60
N ASP A 552 -0.29 18.78 -1.83
CA ASP A 552 -0.40 20.21 -2.18
C ASP A 552 0.94 20.84 -2.56
N ASN A 553 2.06 20.25 -2.14
CA ASN A 553 3.40 20.81 -2.30
C ASN A 553 4.29 19.82 -3.08
N GLY A 554 5.10 20.35 -4.00
CA GLY A 554 5.93 19.58 -4.92
C GLY A 554 6.42 20.46 -6.07
N LEU A 555 6.94 19.87 -7.15
CA LEU A 555 7.45 20.65 -8.30
C LEU A 555 6.29 21.16 -9.16
N GLY A 556 5.61 22.23 -8.73
CA GLY A 556 4.45 22.83 -9.42
C GLY A 556 3.10 22.14 -9.16
N HIS A 557 3.13 20.87 -8.74
CA HIS A 557 1.98 20.05 -8.33
C HIS A 557 2.33 19.22 -7.09
N GLY A 558 1.35 18.57 -6.46
CA GLY A 558 1.59 17.62 -5.37
C GLY A 558 2.51 16.45 -5.77
N LEU A 559 3.00 15.71 -4.77
CA LEU A 559 3.85 14.54 -4.95
C LEU A 559 3.09 13.29 -5.41
N ASP A 560 1.89 13.44 -5.96
CA ASP A 560 1.13 12.36 -6.56
C ASP A 560 1.15 12.40 -8.09
N GLY A 561 0.79 11.26 -8.69
CA GLY A 561 0.62 11.08 -10.12
C GLY A 561 -0.39 9.97 -10.40
N PRO A 562 -0.46 9.47 -11.64
CA PRO A 562 -1.43 8.46 -12.03
C PRO A 562 -1.29 7.13 -11.27
N GLN A 563 -0.13 6.90 -10.65
CA GLN A 563 0.26 5.73 -9.86
C GLN A 563 -0.03 5.92 -8.37
N GLY A 564 -0.37 7.13 -7.93
CA GLY A 564 -0.46 7.52 -6.52
C GLY A 564 0.73 8.36 -6.08
N LEU A 565 1.07 8.26 -4.79
CA LEU A 565 2.19 9.00 -4.19
C LEU A 565 3.52 8.60 -4.82
N ALA A 566 4.45 9.56 -4.92
CA ALA A 566 5.78 9.31 -5.44
C ALA A 566 6.57 8.32 -4.57
N ASP A 567 7.46 7.57 -5.22
CA ASP A 567 8.32 6.59 -4.52
C ASP A 567 9.30 7.27 -3.57
N SER A 568 9.93 8.34 -4.04
CA SER A 568 10.95 9.08 -3.31
C SER A 568 10.92 10.55 -3.68
N ALA A 569 11.42 11.38 -2.78
CA ALA A 569 11.67 12.80 -3.04
C ALA A 569 12.86 13.27 -2.19
N GLN A 570 13.71 14.10 -2.78
CA GLN A 570 14.75 14.83 -2.06
C GLN A 570 14.21 16.23 -1.76
N TRP A 571 14.14 16.60 -0.48
CA TRP A 571 13.55 17.87 -0.06
C TRP A 571 14.26 18.41 1.17
N GLU A 572 15.00 19.49 0.94
CA GLU A 572 15.76 20.17 1.97
C GLU A 572 14.83 20.73 3.05
N ASN A 573 15.27 20.62 4.31
CA ASN A 573 14.47 21.14 5.43
C ASN A 573 14.17 22.63 5.28
N GLY A 574 12.89 23.00 5.40
CA GLY A 574 12.41 24.38 5.26
C GLY A 574 12.32 24.90 3.82
N ALA A 575 12.68 24.10 2.81
CA ALA A 575 12.43 24.46 1.41
C ALA A 575 10.94 24.37 1.08
N ALA A 576 10.47 25.24 0.17
CA ALA A 576 9.08 25.26 -0.27
C ALA A 576 8.73 24.05 -1.15
N ASP A 577 9.69 23.57 -1.94
CA ASP A 577 9.53 22.50 -2.92
C ASP A 577 10.70 21.52 -2.83
N PRO A 578 10.52 20.25 -3.25
CA PRO A 578 11.61 19.28 -3.34
C PRO A 578 12.64 19.69 -4.40
N THR A 579 13.86 19.22 -4.26
CA THR A 579 14.94 19.40 -5.24
C THR A 579 14.91 18.35 -6.34
N ASP A 580 14.40 17.15 -6.04
CA ASP A 580 14.25 16.06 -7.01
C ASP A 580 13.10 15.13 -6.62
N VAL A 581 12.31 14.72 -7.62
CA VAL A 581 11.23 13.74 -7.50
C VAL A 581 11.29 12.86 -8.75
N PRO A 582 11.66 11.58 -8.64
CA PRO A 582 11.63 10.67 -9.79
C PRO A 582 10.21 10.38 -10.28
N SER A 583 10.03 10.18 -11.59
CA SER A 583 8.78 9.77 -12.24
C SER A 583 8.49 8.27 -12.11
N PHE A 584 9.50 7.45 -11.75
CA PHE A 584 9.31 6.02 -11.56
C PHE A 584 8.48 5.74 -10.31
N ALA A 585 7.78 4.60 -10.29
CA ALA A 585 7.14 4.06 -9.10
C ALA A 585 7.63 2.62 -8.88
N ASP A 586 8.07 2.31 -7.66
CA ASP A 586 8.20 0.93 -7.20
C ASP A 586 6.79 0.42 -6.88
N ASN A 587 6.34 -0.59 -7.63
CA ASN A 587 4.97 -1.05 -7.49
C ASN A 587 4.75 -1.83 -6.19
N TRP A 588 5.80 -2.32 -5.52
CA TRP A 588 5.67 -2.89 -4.19
C TRP A 588 5.38 -1.82 -3.15
N ASN A 589 6.06 -0.66 -3.22
CA ASN A 589 5.79 0.48 -2.36
C ASN A 589 4.36 1.02 -2.58
N MET A 590 3.90 1.05 -3.84
CA MET A 590 2.51 1.38 -4.16
C MET A 590 1.52 0.34 -3.62
N ALA A 591 1.84 -0.94 -3.68
CA ALA A 591 1.02 -2.00 -3.10
C ALA A 591 0.91 -1.85 -1.57
N LEU A 592 2.03 -1.65 -0.87
CA LEU A 592 2.07 -1.42 0.59
C LEU A 592 1.23 -0.19 0.99
N SER A 593 1.43 0.93 0.29
CA SER A 593 0.63 2.14 0.50
C SER A 593 -0.86 1.88 0.27
N THR A 594 -1.22 1.20 -0.82
CA THR A 594 -2.64 0.88 -1.12
C THR A 594 -3.26 0.02 -0.03
N MET A 595 -2.55 -1.02 0.42
CA MET A 595 -3.02 -1.88 1.51
C MET A 595 -3.24 -1.04 2.78
N ALA A 596 -2.28 -0.20 3.16
CA ALA A 596 -2.38 0.62 4.37
C ALA A 596 -3.52 1.65 4.32
N LEU A 597 -3.72 2.32 3.18
CA LEU A 597 -4.84 3.25 2.99
C LEU A 597 -6.20 2.55 3.09
N LEU A 598 -6.33 1.34 2.52
CA LEU A 598 -7.57 0.56 2.61
C LEU A 598 -7.83 0.07 4.05
N GLU A 599 -6.79 -0.39 4.75
CA GLU A 599 -6.88 -0.78 6.16
C GLU A 599 -7.29 0.41 7.05
N TYR A 600 -6.72 1.59 6.81
CA TYR A 600 -7.10 2.83 7.49
C TYR A 600 -8.58 3.19 7.30
N LEU A 601 -9.08 3.07 6.06
CA LEU A 601 -10.46 3.41 5.70
C LEU A 601 -11.46 2.42 6.29
N ASP A 602 -11.16 1.12 6.21
CA ASP A 602 -12.10 0.05 6.56
C ASP A 602 -12.15 -0.18 8.08
N GLY A 603 -11.04 0.03 8.80
CA GLY A 603 -10.98 -0.15 10.26
C GLY A 603 -11.51 -1.51 10.71
N ALA A 604 -12.70 -1.55 11.32
CA ALA A 604 -13.31 -2.80 11.77
C ALA A 604 -13.69 -3.77 10.62
N ASP A 605 -13.91 -3.24 9.40
CA ASP A 605 -14.29 -4.01 8.21
C ASP A 605 -13.09 -4.37 7.32
N SER A 606 -11.86 -4.20 7.83
CA SER A 606 -10.65 -4.32 7.04
C SER A 606 -10.32 -5.78 6.66
N ALA A 607 -9.46 -5.93 5.64
CA ALA A 607 -9.09 -7.25 5.16
C ALA A 607 -8.26 -8.02 6.20
N SER A 608 -7.33 -7.34 6.88
CA SER A 608 -6.50 -7.94 7.94
C SER A 608 -7.34 -8.43 9.12
N ARG A 609 -8.40 -7.70 9.50
CA ARG A 609 -9.32 -8.08 10.58
C ARG A 609 -10.26 -9.20 10.19
N PHE A 610 -10.81 -9.15 8.96
CA PHE A 610 -11.54 -10.29 8.40
C PHE A 610 -10.66 -11.55 8.43
N PHE A 611 -9.42 -11.46 7.97
CA PHE A 611 -8.49 -12.58 7.91
C PHE A 611 -8.14 -13.12 9.31
N ALA A 612 -7.89 -12.24 10.28
CA ALA A 612 -7.64 -12.61 11.67
C ALA A 612 -8.82 -13.33 12.34
N SER A 613 -10.05 -13.07 11.88
CA SER A 613 -11.28 -13.70 12.39
C SER A 613 -11.59 -15.08 11.81
N LEU A 614 -10.84 -15.53 10.80
CA LEU A 614 -10.99 -16.88 10.26
C LEU A 614 -10.66 -17.91 11.34
N PRO A 615 -11.48 -18.95 11.56
CA PRO A 615 -11.30 -19.88 12.69
C PRO A 615 -9.91 -20.52 12.77
N GLU A 616 -9.33 -20.88 11.62
CA GLU A 616 -7.99 -21.44 11.55
C GLU A 616 -6.89 -20.41 11.88
N VAL A 617 -7.06 -19.15 11.48
CA VAL A 617 -6.12 -18.06 11.76
C VAL A 617 -6.20 -17.66 13.23
N ASP A 618 -7.41 -17.47 13.75
CA ASP A 618 -7.67 -17.17 15.16
C ASP A 618 -7.07 -18.25 16.07
N SER A 619 -7.34 -19.52 15.76
CA SER A 619 -6.76 -20.65 16.50
C SER A 619 -5.25 -20.72 16.39
N ALA A 620 -4.64 -20.34 15.26
CA ALA A 620 -3.19 -20.32 15.12
C ALA A 620 -2.60 -19.20 15.99
N LEU A 621 -3.15 -17.99 15.93
CA LEU A 621 -2.71 -16.84 16.72
C LEU A 621 -2.83 -17.08 18.24
N ASP A 622 -3.86 -17.80 18.70
CA ASP A 622 -4.01 -18.20 20.11
C ASP A 622 -2.83 -19.07 20.61
N THR A 623 -2.05 -19.68 19.72
CA THR A 623 -0.85 -20.43 20.13
C THR A 623 0.35 -19.54 20.45
N VAL A 624 0.33 -18.27 20.03
CA VAL A 624 1.43 -17.31 20.17
C VAL A 624 1.05 -16.07 20.97
N PHE A 625 -0.24 -15.79 21.13
CA PHE A 625 -0.79 -14.74 22.00
C PHE A 625 -1.55 -15.37 23.16
N LEU A 626 -0.84 -15.63 24.26
CA LEU A 626 -1.41 -16.22 25.47
C LEU A 626 -1.75 -15.11 26.46
N ASP A 627 -3.01 -14.67 26.43
CA ASP A 627 -3.50 -13.60 27.30
C ASP A 627 -3.14 -13.89 28.76
N GLY A 628 -2.44 -12.94 29.41
CA GLY A 628 -2.08 -13.02 30.82
C GLY A 628 -0.94 -13.97 31.20
N ASP A 629 -0.26 -14.64 30.26
CA ASP A 629 0.96 -15.41 30.54
C ASP A 629 2.16 -14.45 30.71
N LEU A 630 2.19 -13.79 31.86
CA LEU A 630 3.17 -12.75 32.18
C LEU A 630 4.57 -13.32 32.36
N ASN A 631 4.68 -14.56 32.87
CA ASN A 631 5.97 -15.22 33.06
C ASN A 631 6.46 -16.01 31.82
N GLY A 632 5.60 -16.27 30.83
CA GLY A 632 5.93 -16.94 29.58
C GLY A 632 6.13 -18.45 29.68
N ASN A 633 5.53 -19.11 30.66
CA ASN A 633 5.64 -20.57 30.82
C ASN A 633 4.59 -21.34 30.00
N GLY A 634 3.76 -20.63 29.23
CA GLY A 634 2.69 -21.19 28.42
C GLY A 634 1.38 -21.41 29.18
N VAL A 635 1.23 -20.93 30.43
CA VAL A 635 0.04 -21.15 31.26
C VAL A 635 -0.30 -19.93 32.10
N THR A 636 -1.49 -19.36 31.88
CA THR A 636 -2.00 -18.22 32.67
C THR A 636 -2.65 -18.69 33.97
N ASN A 637 -2.00 -18.40 35.10
CA ASN A 637 -2.44 -18.89 36.42
C ASN A 637 -2.17 -17.89 37.57
N GLY A 638 -2.22 -18.37 38.81
CA GLY A 638 -2.01 -17.54 40.02
C GLY A 638 -0.60 -16.96 40.16
N THR A 639 0.40 -17.55 39.48
CA THR A 639 1.76 -17.02 39.40
C THR A 639 1.78 -15.71 38.62
N ASP A 640 1.08 -15.66 37.49
CA ASP A 640 0.96 -14.45 36.68
C ASP A 640 0.18 -13.35 37.40
N LEU A 641 -0.89 -13.74 38.12
CA LEU A 641 -1.62 -12.79 38.96
C LEU A 641 -0.71 -12.12 40.01
N ALA A 642 0.26 -12.85 40.56
CA ALA A 642 1.22 -12.28 41.51
C ALA A 642 2.17 -11.27 40.85
N ILE A 643 2.54 -11.49 39.58
CA ILE A 643 3.33 -10.54 38.78
C ILE A 643 2.54 -9.26 38.58
N TRP A 644 1.31 -9.36 38.05
CA TRP A 644 0.43 -8.20 37.86
C TRP A 644 0.23 -7.41 39.17
N ARG A 645 -0.07 -8.09 40.29
CA ARG A 645 -0.25 -7.43 41.59
C ARG A 645 0.99 -6.67 42.08
N THR A 646 2.18 -7.14 41.70
CA THR A 646 3.43 -6.49 42.07
C THR A 646 3.68 -5.25 41.22
N GLY A 647 3.29 -5.30 39.95
CA GLY A 647 3.41 -4.18 39.00
C GLY A 647 2.32 -3.12 39.10
N PHE A 648 1.16 -3.45 39.66
CA PHE A 648 -0.02 -2.59 39.63
C PHE A 648 0.26 -1.14 40.04
N GLY A 649 -0.07 -0.21 39.14
CA GLY A 649 0.15 1.23 39.31
C GLY A 649 1.48 1.74 38.73
N VAL A 650 2.29 0.90 38.08
CA VAL A 650 3.35 1.38 37.18
C VAL A 650 2.69 2.12 36.03
N ALA A 651 3.14 3.36 35.77
CA ALA A 651 2.47 4.27 34.84
C ALA A 651 3.08 4.32 33.43
N ALA A 652 4.26 3.71 33.24
CA ALA A 652 4.97 3.64 31.96
C ALA A 652 6.20 2.72 32.07
N GLY A 653 6.69 2.22 30.93
CA GLY A 653 7.91 1.42 30.82
C GLY A 653 7.83 0.02 31.42
N ALA A 654 6.61 -0.46 31.69
CA ALA A 654 6.39 -1.83 32.11
C ALA A 654 6.73 -2.82 30.98
N SER A 655 6.87 -4.08 31.36
CA SER A 655 6.98 -5.20 30.45
C SER A 655 6.11 -6.33 30.98
N PRO A 656 5.87 -7.39 30.21
CA PRO A 656 5.13 -8.55 30.71
C PRO A 656 5.70 -9.13 32.01
N ALA A 657 7.03 -9.15 32.18
CA ALA A 657 7.63 -9.57 33.45
C ALA A 657 7.33 -8.62 34.65
N GLY A 658 6.91 -7.40 34.35
CA GLY A 658 6.50 -6.37 35.30
C GLY A 658 4.99 -6.24 35.49
N GLY A 659 4.15 -6.99 34.76
CA GLY A 659 2.69 -6.97 34.92
C GLY A 659 1.88 -6.47 33.72
N ASP A 660 2.55 -5.96 32.69
CA ASP A 660 1.97 -5.38 31.47
C ASP A 660 1.59 -6.49 30.48
N ALA A 661 0.34 -6.94 30.57
CA ALA A 661 -0.21 -8.05 29.80
C ALA A 661 -0.71 -7.61 28.42
N ASP A 662 -1.19 -6.38 28.26
CA ASP A 662 -1.67 -5.88 26.98
C ASP A 662 -0.58 -5.22 26.14
N GLY A 663 0.55 -4.83 26.75
CA GLY A 663 1.75 -4.33 26.10
C GLY A 663 1.78 -2.82 25.91
N ASP A 664 0.88 -2.06 26.54
CA ASP A 664 0.80 -0.60 26.41
C ASP A 664 1.85 0.15 27.26
N GLY A 665 2.56 -0.58 28.13
CA GLY A 665 3.66 -0.09 28.94
C GLY A 665 3.25 0.42 30.32
N ASP A 666 1.97 0.39 30.70
CA ASP A 666 1.53 0.58 32.07
C ASP A 666 1.08 -0.73 32.74
N VAL A 667 0.63 -0.69 34.00
CA VAL A 667 0.09 -1.88 34.69
C VAL A 667 -1.18 -1.53 35.43
N ASP A 668 -2.32 -1.82 34.83
CA ASP A 668 -3.62 -1.36 35.28
C ASP A 668 -4.75 -2.43 35.20
N GLY A 669 -6.01 -2.00 35.11
CA GLY A 669 -7.15 -2.91 35.01
C GLY A 669 -7.30 -3.63 33.66
N ALA A 670 -6.76 -3.07 32.57
CA ALA A 670 -6.76 -3.69 31.26
C ALA A 670 -5.88 -4.95 31.25
N ASP A 671 -4.72 -4.90 31.90
CA ASP A 671 -3.86 -6.08 32.09
C ASP A 671 -4.52 -7.15 32.93
N PHE A 672 -5.20 -6.74 34.00
CA PHE A 672 -5.93 -7.67 34.84
C PHE A 672 -7.01 -8.39 34.05
N LEU A 673 -7.71 -7.67 33.15
CA LEU A 673 -8.73 -8.25 32.29
C LEU A 673 -8.12 -9.28 31.31
N ARG A 674 -6.92 -9.02 30.76
CA ARG A 674 -6.17 -10.02 29.96
C ARG A 674 -5.88 -11.28 30.77
N TRP A 675 -5.37 -11.13 31.99
CA TRP A 675 -5.17 -12.27 32.90
C TRP A 675 -6.48 -13.04 33.17
N GLN A 676 -7.59 -12.35 33.40
CA GLN A 676 -8.89 -13.00 33.63
C GLN A 676 -9.36 -13.80 32.42
N ARG A 677 -9.18 -13.28 31.19
CA ARG A 677 -9.53 -13.98 29.95
C ARG A 677 -8.64 -15.20 29.72
N GLY A 678 -7.37 -15.10 30.08
CA GLY A 678 -6.40 -16.18 29.96
C GLY A 678 -6.49 -17.27 31.02
N LEU A 679 -7.14 -17.01 32.16
CA LEU A 679 -7.09 -17.91 33.32
C LEU A 679 -7.50 -19.35 32.96
N GLY A 680 -6.56 -20.28 33.10
CA GLY A 680 -6.78 -21.70 32.81
C GLY A 680 -6.53 -22.10 31.35
N ILE A 681 -6.14 -21.16 30.48
CA ILE A 681 -5.64 -21.43 29.13
C ILE A 681 -4.17 -21.89 29.23
N ALA A 682 -3.83 -22.95 28.49
CA ALA A 682 -2.47 -23.47 28.36
C ALA A 682 -2.10 -23.64 26.88
N SER A 683 -0.87 -23.31 26.51
CA SER A 683 -0.34 -23.44 25.16
C SER A 683 -0.50 -24.87 24.64
N GLY A 684 -1.17 -25.06 23.50
CA GLY A 684 -1.40 -26.37 22.88
C GLY A 684 -2.71 -27.06 23.24
N ALA A 685 -3.54 -26.46 24.11
CA ALA A 685 -4.96 -26.84 24.17
C ALA A 685 -5.67 -26.23 22.96
N ARG A 686 -5.74 -26.95 21.83
CA ARG A 686 -6.68 -26.58 20.76
C ARG A 686 -8.07 -26.46 21.39
N SER A 687 -8.61 -25.25 21.42
CA SER A 687 -10.03 -25.06 21.69
C SER A 687 -10.76 -25.82 20.58
N THR A 688 -11.21 -27.02 20.88
CA THR A 688 -12.28 -27.59 20.08
C THR A 688 -13.48 -26.73 20.40
N ALA A 689 -13.70 -25.70 19.59
CA ALA A 689 -15.03 -25.14 19.43
C ALA A 689 -15.89 -26.28 18.88
N ALA A 690 -16.29 -27.21 19.75
CA ALA A 690 -17.40 -28.09 19.50
C ALA A 690 -18.55 -27.13 19.23
N GLY A 691 -18.95 -27.02 17.95
CA GLY A 691 -20.03 -26.14 17.53
C GLY A 691 -21.14 -26.28 18.55
N VAL A 692 -21.38 -25.18 19.29
CA VAL A 692 -22.44 -25.15 20.28
C VAL A 692 -23.68 -25.56 19.50
N PRO A 693 -24.33 -26.70 19.81
CA PRO A 693 -25.51 -27.10 19.09
C PRO A 693 -26.49 -25.94 19.19
N GLU A 694 -26.91 -25.40 18.04
CA GLU A 694 -27.89 -24.32 18.02
C GLU A 694 -29.00 -24.69 19.01
N PRO A 695 -29.35 -23.79 19.94
CA PRO A 695 -30.29 -24.16 20.98
C PRO A 695 -31.56 -24.63 20.29
N ARG A 696 -32.05 -25.81 20.71
CA ARG A 696 -33.28 -26.46 20.21
C ARG A 696 -34.56 -25.63 20.51
N SER A 697 -34.44 -24.31 20.62
CA SER A 697 -35.46 -23.30 20.86
C SER A 697 -36.61 -23.41 19.86
N LEU A 698 -36.34 -23.71 18.59
CA LEU A 698 -37.39 -23.94 17.60
C LEU A 698 -38.22 -25.21 17.88
N ILE A 699 -37.59 -26.28 18.40
CA ILE A 699 -38.29 -27.50 18.82
C ILE A 699 -39.10 -27.23 20.10
N GLN A 700 -38.58 -26.45 21.04
CA GLN A 700 -39.29 -26.07 22.27
C GLN A 700 -40.50 -25.17 21.98
N VAL A 701 -40.39 -24.23 21.03
CA VAL A 701 -41.50 -23.38 20.59
C VAL A 701 -42.55 -24.20 19.83
N MET A 702 -42.15 -25.15 18.99
CA MET A 702 -43.11 -26.04 18.29
C MET A 702 -43.85 -26.99 19.25
N VAL A 703 -43.19 -27.52 20.29
CA VAL A 703 -43.85 -28.34 21.32
C VAL A 703 -44.82 -27.53 22.18
N LEU A 704 -44.49 -26.28 22.51
CA LEU A 704 -45.38 -25.37 23.25
C LEU A 704 -46.61 -24.94 22.44
N LEU A 705 -46.46 -24.73 21.12
CA LEU A 705 -47.57 -24.44 20.23
C LEU A 705 -48.49 -25.65 20.01
N ALA A 706 -47.94 -26.87 19.95
CA ALA A 706 -48.72 -28.10 19.87
C ALA A 706 -49.54 -28.38 21.15
N LEU A 707 -48.99 -28.06 22.33
CA LEU A 707 -49.69 -28.17 23.61
C LEU A 707 -50.81 -27.13 23.77
N HIS A 708 -50.64 -25.91 23.25
CA HIS A 708 -51.70 -24.89 23.23
C HIS A 708 -52.85 -25.24 22.27
N ALA A 709 -52.55 -25.84 21.11
CA ALA A 709 -53.58 -26.29 20.17
C ALA A 709 -54.40 -27.49 20.69
N GLY A 710 -53.81 -28.34 21.53
CA GLY A 710 -54.48 -29.49 22.16
C GLY A 710 -55.47 -29.10 23.27
N LEU A 711 -55.18 -28.04 24.03
CA LEU A 711 -56.02 -27.58 25.15
C LEU A 711 -57.24 -26.74 24.70
N GLY A 712 -57.25 -26.24 23.46
CA GLY A 712 -58.37 -25.45 22.90
C GLY A 712 -59.56 -26.27 22.38
N ARG A 713 -59.42 -27.58 22.18
CA ARG A 713 -60.49 -28.44 21.63
C ARG A 713 -61.41 -29.09 22.69
N GLY A 714 -61.15 -28.87 23.98
CA GLY A 714 -61.85 -29.51 25.09
C GLY A 714 -63.07 -28.79 25.68
N ARG A 715 -63.44 -27.58 25.23
CA ARG A 715 -64.50 -26.76 25.86
C ARG A 715 -65.78 -26.53 25.04
N LEU A 716 -66.01 -27.27 23.96
CA LEU A 716 -67.23 -27.15 23.13
C LEU A 716 -68.08 -28.42 23.02
N ARG A 717 -68.13 -29.24 24.08
CA ARG A 717 -69.14 -30.31 24.20
C ARG A 717 -69.65 -30.44 25.64
N ARG A 718 -70.72 -29.70 25.96
CA ARG A 718 -71.84 -30.13 26.82
C ARG A 718 -72.90 -29.03 26.93
N ARG A 719 -73.90 -29.10 26.04
CA ARG A 719 -75.29 -28.65 26.28
C ARG A 719 -76.16 -29.27 25.19
N PHE A 720 -76.85 -30.35 25.53
CA PHE A 720 -78.25 -30.70 25.22
C PHE A 720 -78.50 -32.17 25.59
N GLY A 721 -79.42 -32.41 26.54
CA GLY A 721 -80.21 -33.65 26.62
C GLY A 721 -80.02 -34.56 27.84
N GLN A 722 -80.88 -34.35 28.84
CA GLN A 722 -81.31 -35.20 29.98
C GLN A 722 -80.36 -35.44 31.15
#